data_AF-A0AAX2GDX0-F1
#
_entry.id   AF-A0AAX2GDX0-F1
#
_cell.length_a   1.000
_cell.length_b   1.000
_cell.length_c   1.000
_cell.angle_alpha   90.00
_cell.angle_beta   90.00
_cell.angle_gamma   90.00
#
_symmetry.space_group_name_H-M   'P 1'
#
loop_
_entity.id
_entity.type
_entity.pdbx_description
1 polymer ?
#
loop_
_entity_poly.entity_id
_entity_poly.type
_entity_poly.pdbx_seq_one_letter_code
_entity_poly.pdbx_strand_id
1 'polypeptide(L)'
;MWKRQSISKQQNTNNEIKFVEHMEQVLKDGLRGNKEKIVIGEEPIRRFFSGVLFPDIEFINQLTEENEENDPQPQFKSLTKNCNMGLEFLIDPNNVNVKGTISGKFNLYPRFFPAFSEQKESFEYLANNEYTTELLGETVVGITEGKIEGNTTKYIDDKKTDEQNKGLKLLEKYEQIQVHFNDLPFEIDVNELNQQDIPLQGILKEKIMHLLDREDLFSVYSNVIEKTGVVPIIKKPETEEEFKDMLREIREPNANIADWDAKLVIDPVYYKNKEGKNLLKISISLINDTKVPDIKMGEKPTGHSTQFFDCYFEVKVQQGSHIPFYFDGASDDYKYDRSYNVKGINCVGAYEDTDSELILSTETIPSYFQEHYRTREDLSVAFGDLTTPELVNKTLSSVVLEMKGYLRKWKTFIDYKGDGDKQLINEEEVISCIKDMKEFEAEIESFELGIYVLNMDSRLMTAFNIMNKVFAESGKGKYTSWRLFQIIFIIRILPSLYAREMAETDSKKEEITQSAKYADVLWFPTGGGKTEAYLGLVVTALFYDRLRGKKRGCSSWIRFPLRMLSKNQLDRLAKMLIYAEEYRQKSDEIPEKGKPFSIGFFAGGGNTDNFVKDRMRKKYFENEISKKKKMLLHKCPRCNENLTLEFNESLWRFEHCCTNSDCFVVKSKELNGVVPIYITDSEVYRFVPSVLCGTVDKLAIMGRYREFSHIFGQIGGVCPKHGFYSDRCIVGAYDEYQSCSEKVKNTAKHKRDVLTIKNSFYDPVPSLFIQDELHLLKEELGALNGHYEGALNEFSRSFGRKPEHLPKIIAATATIESYEHHINHLYLRAPRKYPSMGFKKGESFYATSTPNVKRRLYLGILPHSRSQEEIIGRAVYLYQKEIKDLYYKSSYIFKQFGFEGIECEEDFLDLLSRYDLSTVYVNQKTMGSDIARRMEEITGPEFGIQTEMLTGENDMDKIIDVIDKIESQGSGVEYKDKLQLLIATSLISHGVDLERINNFFMAGMPSKQAEYIQASSRSARSHAGLVLVSFRANDLRERSQYQFFIQNHIFMDRLVDPVPINRLSLKAIERTLPGLLSSLLLNVHSQKQNNTIYSCGLFQEYVAARVTSGDSVSQEIIEQLERIFGAGYEYFSLTARERVKEAIERIYKEKEHLLNISSKTLNLKDEQALNPITSFRDIEEGITIQSCRETDVVLRYALLHSERNGK
;
A
#
# COMPACT_ATOMS: atom_id res chain seq x y z
N MET A 1 -30.16 25.13 5.68
CA MET A 1 -29.63 24.14 4.70
C MET A 1 -28.50 23.31 5.28
N TRP A 2 -27.46 23.90 5.88
CA TRP A 2 -26.32 23.18 6.49
C TRP A 2 -26.72 22.10 7.52
N LYS A 3 -27.64 22.41 8.46
CA LYS A 3 -28.20 21.42 9.41
C LYS A 3 -28.96 20.26 8.73
N ARG A 4 -29.62 20.48 7.59
CA ARG A 4 -30.33 19.41 6.86
C ARG A 4 -29.35 18.52 6.09
N GLN A 5 -28.29 19.10 5.52
CA GLN A 5 -27.22 18.35 4.87
C GLN A 5 -26.36 17.55 5.87
N SER A 6 -26.10 18.07 7.07
CA SER A 6 -25.37 17.32 8.10
C SER A 6 -26.15 16.13 8.62
N ILE A 7 -27.47 16.28 8.83
CA ILE A 7 -28.36 15.19 9.28
C ILE A 7 -28.42 14.07 8.22
N SER A 8 -28.65 14.41 6.94
CA SER A 8 -28.68 13.43 5.85
C SER A 8 -27.34 12.69 5.67
N LYS A 9 -26.21 13.38 5.82
CA LYS A 9 -24.88 12.77 5.72
C LYS A 9 -24.60 11.82 6.89
N GLN A 10 -25.03 12.18 8.10
CA GLN A 10 -24.90 11.34 9.29
C GLN A 10 -25.80 10.10 9.24
N GLN A 11 -27.02 10.23 8.72
CA GLN A 11 -27.95 9.11 8.47
C GLN A 11 -27.37 8.10 7.46
N ASN A 12 -26.81 8.59 6.35
CA ASN A 12 -26.15 7.73 5.36
C ASN A 12 -24.96 6.97 5.96
N THR A 13 -24.13 7.62 6.78
CA THR A 13 -23.01 6.94 7.45
C THR A 13 -23.48 5.86 8.42
N ASN A 14 -24.58 6.07 9.15
CA ASN A 14 -25.14 5.05 10.03
C ASN A 14 -25.65 3.82 9.24
N ASN A 15 -26.25 4.02 8.07
CA ASN A 15 -26.68 2.89 7.22
C ASN A 15 -25.49 2.09 6.70
N GLU A 16 -24.43 2.77 6.27
CA GLU A 16 -23.19 2.12 5.84
C GLU A 16 -22.56 1.29 6.97
N ILE A 17 -22.55 1.80 8.21
CA ILE A 17 -22.06 1.06 9.38
C ILE A 17 -22.92 -0.18 9.65
N LYS A 18 -24.25 -0.05 9.66
CA LYS A 18 -25.17 -1.19 9.83
C LYS A 18 -24.94 -2.27 8.76
N PHE A 19 -24.73 -1.85 7.51
CA PHE A 19 -24.42 -2.78 6.43
C PHE A 19 -23.08 -3.49 6.64
N VAL A 20 -22.04 -2.77 7.06
CA VAL A 20 -20.72 -3.35 7.36
C VAL A 20 -20.78 -4.33 8.54
N GLU A 21 -21.53 -4.01 9.59
CA GLU A 21 -21.75 -4.90 10.75
C GLU A 21 -22.54 -6.16 10.36
N HIS A 22 -23.50 -6.07 9.43
CA HIS A 22 -24.15 -7.25 8.84
C HIS A 22 -23.16 -8.13 8.08
N MET A 23 -22.31 -7.53 7.23
CA MET A 23 -21.31 -8.28 6.48
C MET A 23 -20.23 -8.91 7.38
N GLU A 24 -19.88 -8.25 8.50
CA GLU A 24 -19.06 -8.85 9.55
C GLU A 24 -19.70 -10.12 10.11
N GLN A 25 -20.98 -10.06 10.45
CA GLN A 25 -21.69 -11.21 11.01
C GLN A 25 -21.79 -12.36 10.00
N VAL A 26 -22.03 -12.07 8.73
CA VAL A 26 -22.02 -13.06 7.63
C VAL A 26 -20.67 -13.80 7.58
N LEU A 27 -19.56 -13.05 7.64
CA LEU A 27 -18.23 -13.63 7.64
C LEU A 27 -17.95 -14.43 8.93
N LYS A 28 -18.24 -13.88 10.11
CA LYS A 28 -18.03 -14.56 11.39
C LYS A 28 -18.84 -15.86 11.48
N ASP A 29 -20.12 -15.84 11.10
CA ASP A 29 -20.98 -17.02 11.12
C ASP A 29 -20.52 -18.09 10.14
N GLY A 30 -20.14 -17.71 8.91
CA GLY A 30 -19.71 -18.64 7.88
C GLY A 30 -18.31 -19.21 8.11
N LEU A 31 -17.41 -18.45 8.74
CA LEU A 31 -16.04 -18.86 9.05
C LEU A 31 -15.91 -19.57 10.40
N ARG A 32 -16.84 -19.39 11.35
CA ARG A 32 -16.94 -20.22 12.57
C ARG A 32 -17.77 -21.49 12.38
N GLY A 33 -18.63 -21.52 11.36
CA GLY A 33 -19.52 -22.65 11.10
C GLY A 33 -20.82 -22.64 11.90
N ASN A 34 -21.24 -21.48 12.41
CA ASN A 34 -22.49 -21.35 13.19
C ASN A 34 -23.74 -21.80 12.41
N LYS A 35 -23.70 -21.65 11.09
CA LYS A 35 -24.79 -22.04 10.18
C LYS A 35 -24.58 -23.45 9.58
N GLU A 36 -23.47 -24.11 9.85
CA GLU A 36 -23.11 -25.43 9.28
C GLU A 36 -23.41 -26.56 10.26
N LYS A 37 -24.68 -26.70 10.65
CA LYS A 37 -25.10 -27.77 11.58
C LYS A 37 -24.86 -29.18 11.03
N ILE A 38 -24.80 -29.32 9.70
CA ILE A 38 -24.59 -30.59 9.01
C ILE A 38 -23.52 -30.38 7.92
N VAL A 39 -22.53 -31.25 7.90
CA VAL A 39 -21.48 -31.31 6.86
C VAL A 39 -21.64 -32.63 6.12
N ILE A 40 -21.86 -32.56 4.80
CA ILE A 40 -22.12 -33.73 3.94
C ILE A 40 -21.10 -33.75 2.80
N GLY A 41 -20.62 -34.94 2.44
CA GLY A 41 -19.76 -35.19 1.28
C GLY A 41 -18.27 -34.98 1.49
N GLU A 42 -17.88 -34.38 2.61
CA GLU A 42 -16.49 -34.19 3.01
C GLU A 42 -16.36 -34.11 4.53
N GLU A 43 -15.13 -34.18 5.01
CA GLU A 43 -14.83 -34.05 6.43
C GLU A 43 -14.98 -32.60 6.93
N PRO A 44 -15.42 -32.38 8.18
CA PRO A 44 -15.52 -31.04 8.76
C PRO A 44 -14.20 -30.27 8.74
N ILE A 45 -13.05 -30.95 8.88
CA ILE A 45 -11.72 -30.30 8.82
C ILE A 45 -11.35 -29.81 7.42
N ARG A 46 -11.98 -30.37 6.37
CA ARG A 46 -11.86 -29.87 5.00
C ARG A 46 -12.72 -28.62 4.80
N ARG A 47 -13.69 -28.36 5.67
CA ARG A 47 -14.28 -27.03 5.79
C ARG A 47 -13.42 -26.17 6.71
N PHE A 48 -13.18 -24.94 6.30
CA PHE A 48 -12.47 -24.02 7.18
C PHE A 48 -13.42 -23.56 8.28
N PHE A 49 -13.05 -23.85 9.53
CA PHE A 49 -13.63 -23.29 10.74
C PHE A 49 -12.55 -22.57 11.54
N SER A 50 -12.89 -21.44 12.16
CA SER A 50 -12.00 -20.75 13.09
C SER A 50 -12.01 -21.43 14.47
N GLY A 51 -10.94 -21.25 15.26
CA GLY A 51 -10.84 -21.79 16.61
C GLY A 51 -10.79 -23.32 16.67
N VAL A 52 -10.10 -23.97 15.73
CA VAL A 52 -9.97 -25.45 15.71
C VAL A 52 -8.85 -25.91 16.63
N LEU A 53 -9.13 -26.93 17.47
CA LEU A 53 -8.16 -27.61 18.32
C LEU A 53 -7.92 -29.05 17.88
N PHE A 54 -6.67 -29.38 17.55
CA PHE A 54 -6.22 -30.72 17.17
C PHE A 54 -5.88 -31.56 18.41
N PRO A 55 -6.05 -32.90 18.36
CA PRO A 55 -5.66 -33.80 19.45
C PRO A 55 -4.15 -33.75 19.76
N ASP A 56 -3.80 -33.81 21.05
CA ASP A 56 -2.41 -33.66 21.55
C ASP A 56 -1.43 -34.74 21.03
N ILE A 57 -1.91 -35.93 20.63
CA ILE A 57 -1.06 -37.05 20.18
C ILE A 57 -0.38 -36.79 18.82
N GLU A 58 -0.93 -35.94 17.95
CA GLU A 58 -0.23 -35.55 16.71
C GLU A 58 1.12 -34.85 17.00
N PHE A 59 1.32 -34.37 18.22
CA PHE A 59 2.49 -33.62 18.68
C PHE A 59 3.61 -34.51 19.25
N ILE A 60 3.23 -35.54 20.02
CA ILE A 60 4.18 -36.45 20.69
C ILE A 60 4.99 -37.25 19.67
N ASN A 61 4.36 -37.68 18.56
CA ASN A 61 5.04 -38.45 17.50
C ASN A 61 6.06 -37.64 16.67
N GLN A 62 5.99 -36.30 16.67
CA GLN A 62 7.00 -35.44 16.02
C GLN A 62 8.20 -35.14 16.92
N LEU A 63 8.02 -35.15 18.24
CA LEU A 63 9.08 -34.93 19.22
C LEU A 63 10.02 -36.15 19.35
N THR A 64 9.52 -37.35 19.06
CA THR A 64 10.32 -38.59 19.19
C THR A 64 11.40 -38.78 18.11
N GLU A 65 11.46 -37.95 17.07
CA GLU A 65 12.45 -38.12 16.00
C GLU A 65 13.68 -37.19 16.07
N GLU A 66 13.71 -36.08 16.83
CA GLU A 66 14.91 -35.23 16.89
C GLU A 66 15.17 -34.49 18.22
N ASN A 67 16.16 -35.00 18.95
CA ASN A 67 17.07 -34.37 19.92
C ASN A 67 16.52 -33.85 21.26
N GLU A 68 16.93 -34.56 22.31
CA GLU A 68 17.02 -34.13 23.70
C GLU A 68 18.11 -33.05 23.91
N GLU A 69 17.91 -32.24 24.96
CA GLU A 69 18.89 -31.37 25.63
C GLU A 69 19.29 -30.04 24.93
N ASN A 70 18.48 -28.99 25.12
CA ASN A 70 18.88 -27.59 25.45
C ASN A 70 17.90 -26.49 24.95
N ASP A 71 16.61 -26.58 25.25
CA ASP A 71 15.73 -25.40 25.16
C ASP A 71 14.69 -25.39 26.31
N PRO A 72 14.71 -24.39 27.22
CA PRO A 72 13.69 -24.25 28.27
C PRO A 72 12.32 -23.80 27.75
N GLN A 73 12.13 -23.62 26.44
CA GLN A 73 10.84 -23.26 25.84
C GLN A 73 10.42 -24.28 24.78
N PRO A 74 9.41 -25.13 25.02
CA PRO A 74 8.91 -26.09 24.03
C PRO A 74 8.08 -25.43 22.88
N GLN A 75 8.38 -24.17 22.51
CA GLN A 75 7.46 -23.33 21.72
C GLN A 75 7.75 -23.23 20.21
N PHE A 76 8.84 -23.79 19.67
CA PHE A 76 9.29 -23.36 18.33
C PHE A 76 9.26 -24.37 17.18
N LYS A 77 9.13 -25.69 17.41
CA LYS A 77 8.93 -26.67 16.31
C LYS A 77 7.45 -27.08 16.09
N SER A 78 6.54 -26.47 16.86
CA SER A 78 5.11 -26.76 17.02
C SER A 78 4.14 -26.08 16.03
N LEU A 79 4.65 -25.19 15.19
CA LEU A 79 3.87 -24.03 14.73
C LEU A 79 2.68 -24.34 13.80
N THR A 80 2.55 -25.54 13.22
CA THR A 80 1.58 -25.84 12.16
C THR A 80 0.19 -26.24 12.64
N LYS A 81 0.03 -26.87 13.81
CA LYS A 81 -1.28 -27.36 14.30
C LYS A 81 -1.58 -26.90 15.72
N ASN A 82 -2.78 -26.38 15.91
CA ASN A 82 -3.21 -25.74 17.14
C ASN A 82 -3.77 -26.76 18.14
N CYS A 83 -3.00 -27.18 19.14
CA CYS A 83 -3.48 -28.16 20.14
C CYS A 83 -4.13 -27.50 21.38
N ASN A 84 -3.89 -26.20 21.57
CA ASN A 84 -4.44 -25.44 22.70
C ASN A 84 -4.89 -24.03 22.31
N MET A 85 -5.88 -23.50 23.03
CA MET A 85 -6.27 -22.09 22.95
C MET A 85 -6.41 -21.55 24.36
N GLY A 86 -5.90 -20.36 24.62
CA GLY A 86 -5.78 -19.87 25.99
C GLY A 86 -5.77 -18.36 26.18
N LEU A 87 -5.76 -17.93 27.44
CA LEU A 87 -5.65 -16.55 27.88
C LEU A 87 -4.55 -16.42 28.93
N GLU A 88 -3.74 -15.37 28.83
CA GLU A 88 -2.78 -14.96 29.85
C GLU A 88 -3.20 -13.60 30.44
N PHE A 89 -3.14 -13.46 31.76
CA PHE A 89 -3.39 -12.21 32.48
C PHE A 89 -2.48 -12.08 33.71
N LEU A 90 -2.26 -10.86 34.18
CA LEU A 90 -1.40 -10.59 35.33
C LEU A 90 -2.21 -10.26 36.57
N ILE A 91 -1.66 -10.61 37.73
CA ILE A 91 -2.18 -10.32 39.05
C ILE A 91 -1.10 -9.71 39.94
N ASP A 92 -1.55 -8.83 40.85
CA ASP A 92 -0.71 -8.30 41.92
C ASP A 92 -0.36 -9.42 42.92
N PRO A 93 0.94 -9.73 43.12
CA PRO A 93 1.38 -10.74 44.07
C PRO A 93 1.05 -10.44 45.54
N ASN A 94 0.59 -9.22 45.86
CA ASN A 94 0.14 -8.88 47.21
C ASN A 94 -1.24 -9.48 47.57
N ASN A 95 -1.98 -9.98 46.59
CA ASN A 95 -3.24 -10.68 46.85
C ASN A 95 -2.97 -12.11 47.30
N VAL A 96 -3.60 -12.54 48.40
CA VAL A 96 -3.35 -13.86 48.99
C VAL A 96 -3.96 -14.98 48.15
N ASN A 97 -5.24 -14.85 47.77
CA ASN A 97 -5.95 -15.81 46.93
C ASN A 97 -6.66 -15.11 45.78
N VAL A 98 -6.59 -15.71 44.59
CA VAL A 98 -7.31 -15.28 43.39
C VAL A 98 -8.40 -16.30 43.11
N LYS A 99 -9.65 -15.83 42.99
CA LYS A 99 -10.80 -16.68 42.67
C LYS A 99 -11.47 -16.21 41.40
N GLY A 100 -12.00 -17.16 40.65
CA GLY A 100 -12.75 -16.88 39.43
C GLY A 100 -13.55 -18.07 38.96
N THR A 101 -14.25 -17.87 37.85
CA THR A 101 -15.01 -18.91 37.16
C THR A 101 -14.66 -18.96 35.69
N ILE A 102 -14.77 -20.15 35.09
CA ILE A 102 -14.50 -20.39 33.68
C ILE A 102 -15.75 -20.96 33.02
N SER A 103 -16.18 -20.33 31.94
CA SER A 103 -17.33 -20.75 31.13
C SER A 103 -16.93 -20.81 29.67
N GLY A 104 -17.50 -21.72 28.89
CA GLY A 104 -17.12 -21.86 27.50
C GLY A 104 -17.84 -22.96 26.76
N LYS A 105 -17.48 -23.08 25.48
CA LYS A 105 -18.09 -23.99 24.52
C LYS A 105 -17.11 -24.45 23.44
N PHE A 106 -17.41 -25.59 22.84
CA PHE A 106 -16.81 -26.06 21.60
C PHE A 106 -17.77 -27.02 20.91
N ASN A 107 -17.53 -27.26 19.62
CA ASN A 107 -18.36 -28.16 18.81
C ASN A 107 -17.59 -29.43 18.44
N LEU A 108 -18.29 -30.55 18.49
CA LEU A 108 -17.90 -31.85 17.95
C LEU A 108 -18.68 -32.12 16.66
N TYR A 109 -18.07 -32.88 15.76
CA TYR A 109 -18.74 -33.39 14.55
C TYR A 109 -18.62 -34.91 14.48
N PRO A 110 -19.46 -35.65 15.24
CA PRO A 110 -19.63 -37.08 15.04
C PRO A 110 -20.19 -37.39 13.64
N ARG A 111 -19.80 -38.54 13.08
CA ARG A 111 -20.32 -39.06 11.83
C ARG A 111 -21.64 -39.80 12.06
N PHE A 112 -22.56 -39.69 11.12
CA PHE A 112 -23.84 -40.39 11.06
C PHE A 112 -23.98 -41.11 9.72
N PHE A 113 -24.82 -42.15 9.68
CA PHE A 113 -25.20 -42.75 8.41
C PHE A 113 -26.05 -41.75 7.60
N PRO A 114 -25.78 -41.59 6.29
CA PRO A 114 -26.58 -40.72 5.44
C PRO A 114 -27.97 -41.33 5.21
N ALA A 115 -28.95 -40.48 4.90
CA ALA A 115 -30.24 -40.93 4.40
C ALA A 115 -30.11 -41.46 2.96
N PHE A 116 -31.02 -42.36 2.54
CA PHE A 116 -31.00 -42.89 1.18
C PHE A 116 -31.09 -41.79 0.10
N SER A 117 -31.88 -40.73 0.35
CA SER A 117 -31.98 -39.58 -0.54
C SER A 117 -30.66 -38.84 -0.71
N GLU A 118 -29.94 -38.59 0.39
CA GLU A 118 -28.62 -37.91 0.39
C GLU A 118 -27.58 -38.74 -0.37
N GLN A 119 -27.56 -40.06 -0.12
CA GLN A 119 -26.66 -40.99 -0.81
C GLN A 119 -26.98 -41.09 -2.31
N LYS A 120 -28.26 -41.06 -2.68
CA LYS A 120 -28.71 -41.10 -4.08
C LYS A 120 -28.27 -39.85 -4.86
N GLU A 121 -28.42 -38.66 -4.27
CA GLU A 121 -27.95 -37.40 -4.86
C GLU A 121 -26.43 -37.43 -5.11
N SER A 122 -25.65 -37.98 -4.17
CA SER A 122 -24.21 -38.17 -4.35
C SER A 122 -23.86 -39.05 -5.56
N PHE A 123 -24.60 -40.13 -5.77
CA PHE A 123 -24.41 -40.99 -6.95
C PHE A 123 -24.81 -40.30 -8.26
N GLU A 124 -25.87 -39.49 -8.26
CA GLU A 124 -26.30 -38.72 -9.43
C GLU A 124 -25.29 -37.61 -9.76
N TYR A 125 -24.70 -36.96 -8.75
CA TYR A 125 -23.63 -35.99 -8.92
C TYR A 125 -22.37 -36.61 -9.54
N LEU A 126 -21.97 -37.82 -9.08
CA LEU A 126 -20.85 -38.56 -9.66
C LEU A 126 -21.12 -38.98 -11.11
N ALA A 127 -22.35 -39.43 -11.42
CA ALA A 127 -22.74 -39.82 -12.77
C ALA A 127 -22.77 -38.65 -13.77
N ASN A 128 -23.13 -37.45 -13.32
CA ASN A 128 -23.14 -36.24 -14.16
C ASN A 128 -21.73 -35.65 -14.40
N ASN A 129 -20.73 -36.00 -13.57
CA ASN A 129 -19.35 -35.50 -13.65
C ASN A 129 -18.38 -36.45 -14.39
N GLU A 130 -18.86 -37.52 -15.04
CA GLU A 130 -18.03 -38.44 -15.86
C GLU A 130 -17.45 -37.83 -17.16
N TYR A 131 -17.46 -36.50 -17.31
CA TYR A 131 -16.76 -35.79 -18.40
C TYR A 131 -15.34 -35.31 -18.04
N THR A 132 -14.79 -35.65 -16.87
CA THR A 132 -13.46 -35.21 -16.42
C THR A 132 -12.53 -36.33 -15.94
N THR A 133 -12.47 -37.45 -16.68
CA THR A 133 -11.56 -38.58 -16.42
C THR A 133 -10.52 -38.76 -17.53
N GLU A 134 -9.83 -37.68 -17.92
CA GLU A 134 -8.66 -37.74 -18.83
C GLU A 134 -7.33 -37.28 -18.20
N LEU A 135 -7.27 -36.98 -16.90
CA LEU A 135 -6.06 -36.36 -16.29
C LEU A 135 -5.36 -37.14 -15.15
N LEU A 136 -5.73 -38.40 -14.90
CA LEU A 136 -4.98 -39.28 -13.98
C LEU A 136 -4.71 -40.63 -14.63
N GLY A 137 -4.04 -40.60 -15.77
CA GLY A 137 -3.47 -41.78 -16.40
C GLY A 137 -1.98 -41.59 -16.59
N GLU A 138 -1.17 -41.81 -15.56
CA GLU A 138 0.18 -42.36 -15.70
C GLU A 138 0.83 -42.62 -14.33
N THR A 139 1.63 -43.68 -14.29
CA THR A 139 2.47 -44.18 -13.18
C THR A 139 1.80 -45.13 -12.18
N VAL A 140 1.76 -46.43 -12.51
CA VAL A 140 2.62 -47.48 -11.91
C VAL A 140 2.55 -48.71 -12.82
N VAL A 141 3.55 -48.90 -13.68
CA VAL A 141 3.88 -50.21 -14.26
C VAL A 141 5.32 -50.50 -13.87
N GLY A 142 5.52 -51.57 -13.11
CA GLY A 142 6.84 -52.13 -12.88
C GLY A 142 6.98 -52.81 -11.54
N ILE A 143 6.48 -54.05 -11.42
CA ILE A 143 7.20 -55.15 -10.76
C ILE A 143 6.84 -56.44 -11.52
N THR A 144 7.90 -57.12 -11.90
CA THR A 144 8.00 -58.36 -12.68
C THR A 144 7.44 -59.60 -11.98
N GLU A 145 6.97 -60.53 -12.81
CA GLU A 145 6.46 -61.86 -12.49
C GLU A 145 7.43 -62.77 -11.70
N GLY A 146 6.86 -63.60 -10.83
CA GLY A 146 7.52 -64.72 -10.17
C GLY A 146 6.51 -65.77 -9.69
N LYS A 147 6.34 -66.83 -10.50
CA LYS A 147 5.59 -68.09 -10.34
C LYS A 147 5.14 -68.52 -8.93
N ILE A 148 3.92 -69.08 -8.84
CA ILE A 148 3.61 -70.43 -8.28
C ILE A 148 2.30 -70.94 -8.92
N GLU A 149 2.30 -72.22 -9.26
CA GLU A 149 1.29 -72.98 -9.99
C GLU A 149 0.10 -73.45 -9.12
N GLY A 150 -1.08 -73.56 -9.75
CA GLY A 150 -2.02 -74.68 -9.55
C GLY A 150 -3.19 -74.48 -8.57
N ASN A 151 -4.39 -74.13 -9.05
CA ASN A 151 -5.39 -75.11 -9.51
C ASN A 151 -6.68 -74.41 -9.98
N THR A 152 -7.12 -74.75 -11.17
CA THR A 152 -8.29 -74.21 -11.86
C THR A 152 -9.59 -74.86 -11.38
N THR A 153 -10.58 -74.04 -11.02
CA THR A 153 -12.00 -74.37 -11.25
C THR A 153 -12.69 -73.20 -11.96
N LYS A 154 -13.62 -73.57 -12.83
CA LYS A 154 -14.10 -72.84 -14.01
C LYS A 154 -14.84 -71.52 -13.72
N TYR A 155 -14.56 -70.56 -14.60
CA TYR A 155 -15.31 -69.34 -14.89
C TYR A 155 -16.84 -69.51 -14.91
N ILE A 156 -17.53 -68.63 -14.18
CA ILE A 156 -18.72 -67.94 -14.66
C ILE A 156 -18.35 -66.45 -14.74
N ASP A 157 -18.86 -65.83 -15.78
CA ASP A 157 -18.50 -64.54 -16.37
C ASP A 157 -19.20 -63.39 -15.62
N ASP A 158 -18.53 -62.75 -14.65
CA ASP A 158 -19.04 -61.59 -13.87
C ASP A 158 -18.21 -60.30 -14.11
N LYS A 159 -17.33 -60.26 -15.11
CA LYS A 159 -16.36 -59.16 -15.28
C LYS A 159 -16.90 -57.89 -15.93
N LYS A 160 -18.18 -57.81 -16.31
CA LYS A 160 -18.79 -56.56 -16.84
C LYS A 160 -19.49 -55.68 -15.79
N THR A 161 -19.78 -56.21 -14.61
CA THR A 161 -20.40 -55.46 -13.51
C THR A 161 -19.38 -54.88 -12.51
N ASP A 162 -18.15 -55.40 -12.48
CA ASP A 162 -17.11 -54.96 -11.54
C ASP A 162 -16.36 -53.68 -11.97
N GLU A 163 -16.39 -53.29 -13.25
CA GLU A 163 -15.77 -52.03 -13.70
C GLU A 163 -16.66 -50.80 -13.48
N GLN A 164 -18.00 -50.95 -13.47
CA GLN A 164 -18.94 -49.84 -13.27
C GLN A 164 -19.03 -49.35 -11.82
N ASN A 165 -18.58 -50.15 -10.84
CA ASN A 165 -18.70 -49.84 -9.41
C ASN A 165 -17.38 -49.43 -8.74
N LYS A 166 -16.28 -49.30 -9.50
CA LYS A 166 -14.99 -48.85 -8.95
C LYS A 166 -15.07 -47.38 -8.50
N GLY A 167 -14.99 -47.17 -7.19
CA GLY A 167 -14.91 -45.83 -6.58
C GLY A 167 -16.17 -45.37 -5.84
N LEU A 168 -17.24 -46.18 -5.79
CA LEU A 168 -18.43 -45.89 -4.99
C LEU A 168 -18.10 -45.94 -3.49
N LYS A 169 -18.48 -44.89 -2.76
CA LYS A 169 -18.22 -44.73 -1.33
C LYS A 169 -19.48 -44.31 -0.61
N LEU A 170 -19.60 -44.76 0.64
CA LEU A 170 -20.64 -44.31 1.54
C LEU A 170 -20.41 -42.84 1.86
N LEU A 171 -21.44 -42.03 1.62
CA LEU A 171 -21.42 -40.59 1.81
C LEU A 171 -21.10 -40.28 3.28
N GLU A 172 -20.17 -39.36 3.47
CA GLU A 172 -19.83 -38.83 4.78
C GLU A 172 -20.88 -37.81 5.20
N LYS A 173 -21.51 -38.02 6.35
CA LYS A 173 -22.44 -37.07 6.98
C LYS A 173 -22.00 -36.84 8.43
N TYR A 174 -21.83 -35.58 8.79
CA TYR A 174 -21.43 -35.16 10.12
C TYR A 174 -22.45 -34.16 10.65
N GLU A 175 -22.85 -34.30 11.91
CA GLU A 175 -23.75 -33.34 12.57
C GLU A 175 -23.04 -32.65 13.73
N GLN A 176 -23.27 -31.35 13.87
CA GLN A 176 -22.67 -30.51 14.89
C GLN A 176 -23.30 -30.79 16.26
N ILE A 177 -22.47 -31.05 17.26
CA ILE A 177 -22.89 -31.20 18.67
C ILE A 177 -22.10 -30.24 19.53
N GLN A 178 -22.83 -29.39 20.23
CA GLN A 178 -22.24 -28.36 21.09
C GLN A 178 -22.06 -28.87 22.52
N VAL A 179 -20.84 -28.71 23.02
CA VAL A 179 -20.46 -29.00 24.40
C VAL A 179 -20.32 -27.65 25.12
N HIS A 180 -20.95 -27.52 26.28
CA HIS A 180 -20.90 -26.31 27.12
C HIS A 180 -20.41 -26.67 28.51
N PHE A 181 -19.58 -25.82 29.10
CA PHE A 181 -19.21 -25.87 30.50
C PHE A 181 -19.45 -24.49 31.11
N ASN A 182 -20.09 -24.46 32.28
CA ASN A 182 -20.57 -23.22 32.88
C ASN A 182 -20.03 -23.09 34.31
N ASP A 183 -19.48 -21.92 34.60
CA ASP A 183 -19.09 -21.43 35.91
C ASP A 183 -18.20 -22.41 36.70
N LEU A 184 -17.24 -23.03 36.02
CA LEU A 184 -16.26 -23.92 36.66
C LEU A 184 -15.35 -23.09 37.57
N PRO A 185 -15.34 -23.31 38.90
CA PRO A 185 -14.58 -22.48 39.82
C PRO A 185 -13.10 -22.83 39.79
N PHE A 186 -12.25 -21.83 39.97
CA PHE A 186 -10.82 -22.01 40.26
C PHE A 186 -10.37 -21.08 41.39
N GLU A 187 -9.35 -21.52 42.14
CA GLU A 187 -8.75 -20.76 43.23
C GLU A 187 -7.23 -20.95 43.20
N ILE A 188 -6.47 -19.85 43.19
CA ILE A 188 -5.01 -19.87 43.15
C ILE A 188 -4.47 -19.23 44.43
N ASP A 189 -3.66 -19.98 45.17
CA ASP A 189 -2.87 -19.48 46.31
C ASP A 189 -1.53 -18.96 45.78
N VAL A 190 -1.24 -17.69 46.00
CA VAL A 190 -0.02 -17.05 45.50
C VAL A 190 1.24 -17.58 46.19
N ASN A 191 1.11 -18.21 47.37
CA ASN A 191 2.23 -18.82 48.09
C ASN A 191 2.60 -20.22 47.58
N GLU A 192 1.69 -20.88 46.86
CA GLU A 192 1.85 -22.24 46.36
C GLU A 192 1.40 -22.35 44.89
N LEU A 193 2.30 -21.99 43.98
CA LEU A 193 2.04 -21.95 42.54
C LEU A 193 2.05 -23.35 41.92
N ASN A 194 1.00 -24.13 42.17
CA ASN A 194 0.78 -25.42 41.54
C ASN A 194 -0.09 -25.26 40.28
N GLN A 195 0.28 -25.96 39.21
CA GLN A 195 -0.58 -26.12 38.03
C GLN A 195 -1.86 -26.88 38.43
N GLN A 196 -3.01 -26.42 37.93
CA GLN A 196 -4.31 -27.07 38.17
C GLN A 196 -4.91 -27.53 36.84
N ASP A 197 -5.36 -28.78 36.82
CA ASP A 197 -6.04 -29.37 35.67
C ASP A 197 -7.50 -29.62 36.03
N ILE A 198 -8.43 -28.99 35.28
CA ILE A 198 -9.87 -29.21 35.41
C ILE A 198 -10.33 -30.13 34.26
N PRO A 199 -10.62 -31.41 34.53
CA PRO A 199 -11.05 -32.35 33.49
C PRO A 199 -12.49 -32.06 33.05
N LEU A 200 -12.74 -32.02 31.74
CA LEU A 200 -14.08 -31.86 31.16
C LEU A 200 -14.74 -33.19 30.78
N GLN A 201 -14.08 -34.31 31.08
CA GLN A 201 -14.52 -35.66 30.72
C GLN A 201 -15.93 -35.99 31.21
N GLY A 202 -16.36 -35.48 32.38
CA GLY A 202 -17.71 -35.68 32.90
C GLY A 202 -18.79 -35.08 31.99
N ILE A 203 -18.57 -33.85 31.52
CA ILE A 203 -19.48 -33.12 30.62
C ILE A 203 -19.51 -33.78 29.24
N LEU A 204 -18.35 -34.22 28.75
CA LEU A 204 -18.24 -34.95 27.49
C LEU A 204 -18.96 -36.30 27.53
N LYS A 205 -18.81 -37.08 28.62
CA LYS A 205 -19.48 -38.37 28.81
C LYS A 205 -21.00 -38.25 28.74
N GLU A 206 -21.58 -37.21 29.34
CA GLU A 206 -23.03 -36.94 29.26
C GLU A 206 -23.49 -36.73 27.81
N LYS A 207 -22.76 -35.91 27.03
CA LYS A 207 -23.06 -35.68 25.61
C LYS A 207 -22.88 -36.93 24.76
N ILE A 208 -21.85 -37.74 25.06
CA ILE A 208 -21.59 -39.00 24.39
C ILE A 208 -22.67 -40.04 24.68
N MET A 209 -23.22 -40.10 25.89
CA MET A 209 -24.33 -41.02 26.19
C MET A 209 -25.56 -40.72 25.32
N HIS A 210 -25.91 -39.43 25.16
CA HIS A 210 -27.00 -39.03 24.27
C HIS A 210 -26.74 -39.36 22.79
N LEU A 211 -25.47 -39.44 22.38
CA LEU A 211 -25.11 -39.89 21.04
C LEU A 211 -25.34 -41.39 20.83
N LEU A 212 -25.04 -42.20 21.84
CA LEU A 212 -25.19 -43.66 21.76
C LEU A 212 -26.66 -44.09 21.65
N ASP A 213 -27.61 -43.25 22.08
CA ASP A 213 -29.06 -43.48 21.93
C ASP A 213 -29.55 -43.27 20.48
N ARG A 214 -28.75 -42.66 19.60
CA ARG A 214 -29.10 -42.40 18.19
C ARG A 214 -28.96 -43.65 17.34
N GLU A 215 -30.06 -44.10 16.74
CA GLU A 215 -30.03 -45.26 15.83
C GLU A 215 -29.23 -45.03 14.54
N ASP A 216 -28.98 -43.80 14.11
CA ASP A 216 -28.26 -43.46 12.88
C ASP A 216 -26.79 -43.05 13.12
N LEU A 217 -26.28 -43.19 14.36
CA LEU A 217 -24.87 -42.98 14.65
C LEU A 217 -24.01 -43.94 13.81
N PHE A 218 -22.97 -43.38 13.18
CA PHE A 218 -22.07 -44.15 12.35
C PHE A 218 -21.24 -45.12 13.22
N SER A 219 -21.30 -46.41 12.91
CA SER A 219 -20.48 -47.45 13.52
C SER A 219 -20.41 -48.64 12.57
N VAL A 220 -19.22 -49.01 12.13
CA VAL A 220 -19.00 -50.10 11.16
C VAL A 220 -17.87 -51.00 11.63
N TYR A 221 -17.90 -52.26 11.21
CA TYR A 221 -16.83 -53.20 11.53
C TYR A 221 -15.48 -52.72 11.00
N SER A 222 -14.42 -52.92 11.79
CA SER A 222 -13.06 -52.46 11.49
C SER A 222 -12.45 -53.00 10.19
N ASN A 223 -12.97 -54.12 9.66
CA ASN A 223 -12.58 -54.69 8.37
C ASN A 223 -13.30 -54.07 7.16
N VAL A 224 -14.34 -53.26 7.39
CA VAL A 224 -15.15 -52.60 6.35
C VAL A 224 -14.71 -51.15 6.14
N ILE A 225 -14.23 -50.49 7.19
CA ILE A 225 -13.69 -49.14 7.10
C ILE A 225 -12.23 -49.17 6.66
N GLU A 226 -11.90 -48.43 5.61
CA GLU A 226 -10.51 -48.21 5.23
C GLU A 226 -9.78 -47.46 6.33
N LYS A 227 -8.45 -47.58 6.35
CA LYS A 227 -7.58 -46.78 7.22
C LYS A 227 -7.88 -45.29 7.16
N THR A 228 -8.37 -44.76 6.04
CA THR A 228 -8.73 -43.35 5.83
C THR A 228 -10.10 -42.95 6.40
N GLY A 229 -10.88 -43.90 6.95
CA GLY A 229 -12.25 -43.67 7.39
C GLY A 229 -13.31 -43.84 6.29
N VAL A 230 -12.89 -44.17 5.06
CA VAL A 230 -13.78 -44.37 3.91
C VAL A 230 -14.43 -45.76 3.98
N VAL A 231 -15.71 -45.85 3.63
CA VAL A 231 -16.41 -47.13 3.48
C VAL A 231 -16.75 -47.34 2.00
N PRO A 232 -16.11 -48.28 1.30
CA PRO A 232 -16.42 -48.58 -0.09
C PRO A 232 -17.78 -49.28 -0.21
N ILE A 233 -18.51 -48.98 -1.29
CA ILE A 233 -19.79 -49.62 -1.61
C ILE A 233 -19.58 -50.62 -2.73
N ILE A 234 -19.97 -51.88 -2.50
CA ILE A 234 -19.79 -52.98 -3.45
C ILE A 234 -20.83 -52.91 -4.59
N LYS A 235 -22.07 -52.52 -4.27
CA LYS A 235 -23.19 -52.44 -5.23
C LYS A 235 -24.02 -51.18 -4.97
N LYS A 236 -24.30 -50.40 -6.03
CA LYS A 236 -25.21 -49.24 -5.95
C LYS A 236 -26.63 -49.70 -5.54
N PRO A 237 -27.19 -49.22 -4.43
CA PRO A 237 -28.55 -49.55 -4.01
C PRO A 237 -29.58 -48.79 -4.87
N GLU A 238 -30.59 -49.48 -5.39
CA GLU A 238 -31.64 -48.87 -6.23
C GLU A 238 -32.89 -48.48 -5.42
N THR A 239 -33.09 -49.10 -4.25
CA THR A 239 -34.22 -48.85 -3.35
C THR A 239 -33.78 -48.53 -1.92
N GLU A 240 -34.67 -47.88 -1.15
CA GLU A 240 -34.39 -47.54 0.25
C GLU A 240 -34.26 -48.80 1.14
N GLU A 241 -35.04 -49.85 0.86
CA GLU A 241 -34.90 -51.15 1.54
C GLU A 241 -33.50 -51.76 1.31
N GLU A 242 -33.03 -51.81 0.05
CA GLU A 242 -31.69 -52.33 -0.28
C GLU A 242 -30.58 -51.55 0.42
N PHE A 243 -30.73 -50.23 0.56
CA PHE A 243 -29.77 -49.40 1.28
C PHE A 243 -29.79 -49.67 2.79
N LYS A 244 -30.98 -49.80 3.40
CA LYS A 244 -31.10 -50.16 4.82
C LYS A 244 -30.50 -51.52 5.14
N ASP A 245 -30.70 -52.50 4.27
CA ASP A 245 -30.12 -53.84 4.44
C ASP A 245 -28.59 -53.82 4.31
N MET A 246 -28.05 -53.08 3.32
CA MET A 246 -26.60 -52.84 3.22
C MET A 246 -26.03 -52.21 4.50
N LEU A 247 -26.69 -51.17 5.04
CA LEU A 247 -26.24 -50.54 6.28
C LEU A 247 -26.27 -51.51 7.47
N ARG A 248 -27.25 -52.42 7.55
CA ARG A 248 -27.31 -53.45 8.60
C ARG A 248 -26.17 -54.45 8.51
N GLU A 249 -25.71 -54.80 7.31
CA GLU A 249 -24.59 -55.74 7.12
C GLU A 249 -23.24 -55.16 7.56
N ILE A 250 -23.00 -53.87 7.32
CA ILE A 250 -21.73 -53.22 7.66
C ILE A 250 -21.67 -52.71 9.11
N ARG A 251 -22.83 -52.54 9.75
CA ARG A 251 -22.95 -51.88 11.06
C ARG A 251 -22.46 -52.76 12.20
N GLU A 252 -21.60 -52.20 13.04
CA GLU A 252 -21.17 -52.85 14.28
C GLU A 252 -22.14 -52.53 15.44
N PRO A 253 -22.64 -53.55 16.19
CA PRO A 253 -23.64 -53.35 17.26
C PRO A 253 -23.16 -52.50 18.43
N ASN A 254 -21.86 -52.58 18.76
CA ASN A 254 -21.23 -51.73 19.77
C ASN A 254 -20.65 -50.51 19.05
N ALA A 255 -21.19 -49.32 19.33
CA ALA A 255 -20.75 -48.10 18.65
C ALA A 255 -19.26 -47.82 18.92
N ASN A 256 -18.44 -47.88 17.86
CA ASN A 256 -17.03 -47.54 17.93
C ASN A 256 -16.83 -46.02 17.76
N ILE A 257 -17.02 -45.28 18.86
CA ILE A 257 -16.89 -43.81 18.88
C ILE A 257 -15.45 -43.35 19.16
N ALA A 258 -15.14 -42.10 18.82
CA ALA A 258 -13.89 -41.48 19.23
C ALA A 258 -13.86 -41.22 20.75
N ASP A 259 -12.69 -41.41 21.37
CA ASP A 259 -12.45 -41.14 22.81
C ASP A 259 -12.19 -39.64 23.03
N TRP A 260 -13.19 -38.80 22.71
CA TRP A 260 -13.07 -37.35 22.88
C TRP A 260 -12.81 -37.00 24.34
N ASP A 261 -11.70 -36.30 24.58
CA ASP A 261 -11.31 -35.85 25.92
C ASP A 261 -10.78 -34.42 25.88
N ALA A 262 -11.05 -33.67 26.94
CA ALA A 262 -10.70 -32.26 27.04
C ALA A 262 -10.40 -31.86 28.48
N LYS A 263 -9.48 -30.93 28.65
CA LYS A 263 -9.14 -30.34 29.95
C LYS A 263 -8.87 -28.86 29.85
N LEU A 264 -9.11 -28.14 30.94
CA LEU A 264 -8.61 -26.79 31.16
C LEU A 264 -7.38 -26.87 32.04
N VAL A 265 -6.27 -26.29 31.58
CA VAL A 265 -5.03 -26.18 32.33
C VAL A 265 -4.86 -24.75 32.81
N ILE A 266 -4.67 -24.58 34.11
CA ILE A 266 -4.40 -23.31 34.77
C ILE A 266 -2.97 -23.35 35.30
N ASP A 267 -2.11 -22.51 34.75
CA ASP A 267 -0.68 -22.47 35.03
C ASP A 267 -0.27 -21.09 35.56
N PRO A 268 -0.09 -20.94 36.88
CA PRO A 268 0.38 -19.70 37.49
C PRO A 268 1.92 -19.66 37.55
N VAL A 269 2.52 -18.66 36.91
CA VAL A 269 3.99 -18.53 36.81
C VAL A 269 4.44 -17.13 37.22
N TYR A 270 5.55 -17.04 37.95
CA TYR A 270 6.19 -15.76 38.22
C TYR A 270 6.69 -15.11 36.92
N TYR A 271 6.26 -13.88 36.69
CA TYR A 271 6.62 -13.06 35.55
C TYR A 271 7.37 -11.81 36.02
N LYS A 272 8.57 -11.60 35.51
CA LYS A 272 9.30 -10.35 35.75
C LYS A 272 8.89 -9.32 34.71
N ASN A 273 8.39 -8.18 35.17
CA ASN A 273 8.17 -7.04 34.28
C ASN A 273 9.52 -6.39 33.89
N LYS A 274 9.48 -5.40 33.00
CA LYS A 274 10.68 -4.66 32.55
C LYS A 274 11.45 -3.96 33.67
N GLU A 275 10.78 -3.58 34.75
CA GLU A 275 11.37 -2.94 35.93
C GLU A 275 11.99 -3.96 36.91
N GLY A 276 11.91 -5.26 36.60
CA GLY A 276 12.40 -6.34 37.45
C GLY A 276 11.49 -6.69 38.63
N LYS A 277 10.29 -6.11 38.71
CA LYS A 277 9.27 -6.47 39.71
C LYS A 277 8.70 -7.84 39.35
N ASN A 278 8.67 -8.74 40.33
CA ASN A 278 7.99 -10.03 40.20
C ASN A 278 6.48 -9.78 40.24
N LEU A 279 5.76 -10.23 39.21
CA LEU A 279 4.31 -10.26 39.10
C LEU A 279 3.87 -11.72 38.95
N LEU A 280 2.59 -12.01 39.17
CA LEU A 280 2.04 -13.32 38.90
C LEU A 280 1.34 -13.31 37.55
N LYS A 281 1.74 -14.19 36.62
CA LYS A 281 1.04 -14.40 35.36
C LYS A 281 0.26 -15.70 35.44
N ILE A 282 -1.04 -15.65 35.20
CA ILE A 282 -1.87 -16.84 35.05
C ILE A 282 -2.07 -17.11 33.57
N SER A 283 -1.82 -18.34 33.15
CA SER A 283 -2.21 -18.87 31.85
C SER A 283 -3.36 -19.87 32.04
N ILE A 284 -4.45 -19.70 31.30
CA ILE A 284 -5.57 -20.66 31.24
C ILE A 284 -5.67 -21.15 29.81
N SER A 285 -5.60 -22.47 29.58
CA SER A 285 -5.64 -23.07 28.25
C SER A 285 -6.65 -24.23 28.17
N LEU A 286 -7.49 -24.21 27.14
CA LEU A 286 -8.31 -25.36 26.73
C LEU A 286 -7.47 -26.26 25.82
N ILE A 287 -7.36 -27.54 26.20
CA ILE A 287 -6.56 -28.55 25.50
C ILE A 287 -7.46 -29.69 25.02
N ASN A 288 -7.25 -30.13 23.78
CA ASN A 288 -7.86 -31.34 23.24
C ASN A 288 -6.99 -32.56 23.57
N ASP A 289 -7.35 -33.28 24.64
CA ASP A 289 -6.63 -34.45 25.18
C ASP A 289 -7.13 -35.77 24.58
N THR A 290 -7.92 -35.70 23.50
CA THR A 290 -8.50 -36.86 22.80
C THR A 290 -7.41 -37.85 22.40
N LYS A 291 -7.56 -39.11 22.84
CA LYS A 291 -6.60 -40.17 22.51
C LYS A 291 -6.88 -40.73 21.11
N VAL A 292 -5.92 -40.55 20.21
CA VAL A 292 -5.85 -41.26 18.93
C VAL A 292 -4.95 -42.49 19.13
N PRO A 293 -5.41 -43.72 18.83
CA PRO A 293 -4.56 -44.92 18.94
C PRO A 293 -3.29 -44.77 18.08
N ASP A 294 -2.22 -45.54 18.37
CA ASP A 294 -0.94 -45.56 17.64
C ASP A 294 -1.10 -45.83 16.14
N ILE A 295 -1.44 -44.81 15.38
CA ILE A 295 -1.79 -44.91 13.98
C ILE A 295 -1.08 -43.79 13.20
N LYS A 296 -0.62 -44.12 11.98
CA LYS A 296 0.08 -43.18 11.08
C LYS A 296 -0.79 -41.96 10.76
N MET A 297 -0.13 -40.84 10.48
CA MET A 297 -0.76 -39.56 10.12
C MET A 297 -1.81 -39.73 9.00
N GLY A 298 -3.06 -39.35 9.29
CA GLY A 298 -4.19 -39.39 8.35
C GLY A 298 -5.11 -40.62 8.44
N GLU A 299 -4.82 -41.59 9.32
CA GLU A 299 -5.71 -42.72 9.53
C GLU A 299 -6.87 -42.41 10.52
N LYS A 300 -8.06 -42.98 10.29
CA LYS A 300 -9.31 -42.78 11.03
C LYS A 300 -10.00 -44.12 11.32
N PRO A 301 -9.55 -44.86 12.33
CA PRO A 301 -10.09 -46.20 12.62
C PRO A 301 -11.58 -46.19 12.99
N THR A 302 -12.10 -45.09 13.54
CA THR A 302 -13.51 -44.94 13.93
C THR A 302 -14.34 -44.15 12.92
N GLY A 303 -13.71 -43.48 11.94
CA GLY A 303 -14.40 -42.62 10.97
C GLY A 303 -14.95 -41.28 11.48
N HIS A 304 -14.91 -41.02 12.80
CA HIS A 304 -15.35 -39.76 13.42
C HIS A 304 -14.28 -38.65 13.35
N SER A 305 -14.70 -37.38 13.44
CA SER A 305 -13.76 -36.25 13.59
C SER A 305 -13.32 -36.10 15.04
N THR A 306 -12.02 -35.95 15.29
CA THR A 306 -11.41 -35.86 16.63
C THR A 306 -11.07 -34.43 17.05
N GLN A 307 -11.23 -33.47 16.13
CA GLN A 307 -10.94 -32.06 16.38
C GLN A 307 -12.11 -31.37 17.10
N PHE A 308 -11.81 -30.32 17.85
CA PHE A 308 -12.82 -29.40 18.38
C PHE A 308 -12.91 -28.17 17.48
N PHE A 309 -14.12 -27.66 17.26
CA PHE A 309 -14.41 -26.57 16.33
C PHE A 309 -15.12 -25.41 17.04
N ASP A 310 -14.91 -24.17 16.58
CA ASP A 310 -15.46 -22.93 17.21
C ASP A 310 -15.25 -22.92 18.73
N CYS A 311 -14.04 -23.27 19.16
CA CYS A 311 -13.70 -23.21 20.57
C CYS A 311 -13.78 -21.76 21.07
N TYR A 312 -14.43 -21.57 22.22
CA TYR A 312 -14.56 -20.30 22.92
C TYR A 312 -14.61 -20.57 24.42
N PHE A 313 -13.92 -19.75 25.19
CA PHE A 313 -14.14 -19.67 26.63
C PHE A 313 -13.87 -18.26 27.15
N GLU A 314 -14.43 -17.99 28.33
CA GLU A 314 -14.27 -16.79 29.12
C GLU A 314 -13.90 -17.11 30.56
N VAL A 315 -13.23 -16.17 31.21
CA VAL A 315 -12.73 -16.24 32.58
C VAL A 315 -13.23 -15.00 33.29
N LYS A 316 -13.97 -15.18 34.37
CA LYS A 316 -14.41 -14.08 35.25
C LYS A 316 -13.51 -14.04 36.46
N VAL A 317 -12.90 -12.89 36.72
CA VAL A 317 -11.97 -12.66 37.84
C VAL A 317 -12.50 -11.53 38.72
N GLN A 318 -12.40 -11.68 40.04
CA GLN A 318 -12.75 -10.61 40.98
C GLN A 318 -11.88 -9.35 40.76
N GLN A 319 -12.52 -8.18 40.77
CA GLN A 319 -11.87 -6.89 40.60
C GLN A 319 -10.90 -6.59 41.77
N GLY A 320 -9.80 -5.87 41.50
CA GLY A 320 -8.79 -5.47 42.51
C GLY A 320 -7.53 -6.33 42.55
N SER A 321 -7.54 -7.52 41.93
CA SER A 321 -6.36 -8.39 41.86
C SER A 321 -5.57 -8.26 40.56
N HIS A 322 -6.19 -7.74 39.50
CA HIS A 322 -5.63 -7.72 38.15
C HIS A 322 -4.65 -6.55 37.94
N ILE A 323 -3.61 -6.79 37.14
CA ILE A 323 -2.66 -5.77 36.65
C ILE A 323 -2.63 -5.82 35.11
N PRO A 324 -2.64 -4.67 34.40
CA PRO A 324 -2.50 -4.67 32.96
C PRO A 324 -1.08 -5.02 32.50
N PHE A 325 -0.98 -5.67 31.33
CA PHE A 325 0.26 -5.73 30.57
C PHE A 325 0.56 -4.38 29.91
N TYR A 326 1.80 -4.19 29.48
CA TYR A 326 2.23 -3.06 28.65
C TYR A 326 2.66 -3.54 27.26
N PHE A 327 2.14 -2.91 26.21
CA PHE A 327 2.44 -3.30 24.84
C PHE A 327 3.79 -2.74 24.38
N ASP A 328 4.77 -3.62 24.18
CA ASP A 328 6.16 -3.26 23.86
C ASP A 328 6.44 -2.92 22.40
N GLY A 329 5.48 -3.14 21.50
CA GLY A 329 5.68 -2.88 20.07
C GLY A 329 5.75 -1.40 19.70
N ALA A 330 5.25 -0.50 20.54
CA ALA A 330 5.23 0.94 20.29
C ALA A 330 6.07 1.71 21.31
N SER A 331 6.64 2.83 20.88
CA SER A 331 7.36 3.77 21.76
C SER A 331 6.43 4.49 22.73
N ASP A 332 7.01 4.94 23.85
CA ASP A 332 6.32 5.76 24.84
C ASP A 332 5.89 7.11 24.27
N ASP A 333 4.62 7.45 24.48
CA ASP A 333 4.08 8.76 24.16
C ASP A 333 2.79 8.98 24.95
N TYR A 334 2.76 10.16 25.57
CA TYR A 334 1.73 10.58 26.52
C TYR A 334 0.29 10.53 25.97
N LYS A 335 0.08 10.53 24.65
CA LYS A 335 -1.28 10.55 24.06
C LYS A 335 -1.94 9.17 24.04
N TYR A 336 -1.17 8.08 24.17
CA TYR A 336 -1.70 6.73 23.98
C TYR A 336 -1.50 5.91 25.24
N ASP A 337 -2.51 5.13 25.58
CA ASP A 337 -2.40 4.12 26.62
C ASP A 337 -1.89 2.81 26.00
N ARG A 338 -0.75 2.33 26.49
CA ARG A 338 -0.11 1.06 26.08
C ARG A 338 -0.60 -0.12 26.91
N SER A 339 -1.44 0.12 27.92
CA SER A 339 -1.95 -0.91 28.80
C SER A 339 -2.96 -1.82 28.08
N TYR A 340 -2.96 -3.11 28.41
CA TYR A 340 -3.99 -4.06 27.98
C TYR A 340 -4.13 -5.21 28.98
N ASN A 341 -5.36 -5.71 29.17
CA ASN A 341 -5.66 -6.57 30.31
C ASN A 341 -5.41 -8.07 30.09
N VAL A 342 -5.42 -8.53 28.84
CA VAL A 342 -5.33 -9.96 28.52
C VAL A 342 -4.60 -10.20 27.22
N LYS A 343 -3.84 -11.28 27.19
CA LYS A 343 -3.12 -11.76 26.00
C LYS A 343 -3.67 -13.13 25.61
N GLY A 344 -4.02 -13.33 24.34
CA GLY A 344 -4.51 -14.64 23.88
C GLY A 344 -3.36 -15.60 23.52
N ILE A 345 -3.60 -16.91 23.62
CA ILE A 345 -2.74 -17.99 23.13
C ILE A 345 -3.48 -18.66 21.98
N ASN A 346 -2.91 -18.60 20.77
CA ASN A 346 -3.54 -19.03 19.50
C ASN A 346 -4.94 -18.41 19.24
N CYS A 347 -5.24 -17.31 19.91
CA CYS A 347 -6.41 -16.47 19.76
C CYS A 347 -6.03 -15.03 20.15
N VAL A 348 -6.99 -14.11 20.05
CA VAL A 348 -6.88 -12.76 20.59
C VAL A 348 -7.65 -12.70 21.90
N GLY A 349 -7.06 -12.06 22.92
CA GLY A 349 -7.75 -11.81 24.18
C GLY A 349 -8.64 -10.58 24.07
N ALA A 350 -9.91 -10.71 24.44
CA ALA A 350 -10.85 -9.60 24.62
C ALA A 350 -11.18 -9.46 26.11
N TYR A 351 -11.59 -8.27 26.54
CA TYR A 351 -11.99 -8.03 27.92
C TYR A 351 -13.17 -7.07 28.01
N GLU A 352 -13.95 -7.24 29.06
CA GLU A 352 -15.03 -6.34 29.47
C GLU A 352 -14.90 -6.09 30.98
N ASP A 353 -14.91 -4.82 31.37
CA ASP A 353 -14.80 -4.39 32.77
C ASP A 353 -16.20 -3.97 33.25
N THR A 354 -16.69 -4.65 34.28
CA THR A 354 -17.99 -4.35 34.91
C THR A 354 -17.77 -3.78 36.30
N ASP A 355 -18.81 -3.21 36.93
CA ASP A 355 -18.70 -2.64 38.29
C ASP A 355 -18.25 -3.65 39.37
N SER A 356 -18.27 -4.97 39.10
CA SER A 356 -17.96 -6.02 40.08
C SER A 356 -16.94 -7.07 39.62
N GLU A 357 -16.78 -7.31 38.31
CA GLU A 357 -15.97 -8.40 37.76
C GLU A 357 -15.24 -7.98 36.48
N LEU A 358 -14.05 -8.54 36.27
CA LEU A 358 -13.31 -8.45 35.01
C LEU A 358 -13.55 -9.73 34.20
N ILE A 359 -14.16 -9.59 33.02
CA ILE A 359 -14.44 -10.70 32.11
C ILE A 359 -13.36 -10.72 31.02
N LEU A 360 -12.65 -11.83 30.89
CA LEU A 360 -11.63 -12.06 29.88
C LEU A 360 -12.11 -13.16 28.93
N SER A 361 -12.07 -12.96 27.62
CA SER A 361 -12.58 -13.94 26.65
C SER A 361 -11.63 -14.18 25.48
N THR A 362 -11.77 -15.37 24.89
CA THR A 362 -11.05 -15.75 23.68
C THR A 362 -11.79 -15.29 22.42
N GLU A 363 -11.07 -14.71 21.47
CA GLU A 363 -11.63 -14.24 20.20
C GLU A 363 -10.77 -14.75 19.03
N THR A 364 -11.40 -15.51 18.14
CA THR A 364 -10.76 -16.23 17.02
C THR A 364 -10.90 -15.51 15.67
N ILE A 365 -11.78 -14.51 15.60
CA ILE A 365 -11.96 -13.58 14.48
C ILE A 365 -12.10 -12.16 15.07
N PRO A 366 -11.02 -11.59 15.64
CA PRO A 366 -11.05 -10.29 16.28
C PRO A 366 -11.49 -9.17 15.35
N SER A 367 -12.22 -8.21 15.91
CA SER A 367 -12.77 -7.05 15.21
C SER A 367 -12.25 -5.75 15.83
N TYR A 368 -11.80 -4.82 14.98
CA TYR A 368 -11.38 -3.47 15.39
C TYR A 368 -11.97 -2.41 14.45
N PHE A 369 -12.78 -1.50 14.99
CA PHE A 369 -13.33 -0.39 14.21
C PHE A 369 -12.42 0.83 14.32
N GLN A 370 -11.76 1.19 13.22
CA GLN A 370 -10.96 2.40 13.11
C GLN A 370 -11.86 3.63 12.98
N GLU A 371 -11.58 4.66 13.78
CA GLU A 371 -12.24 5.95 13.73
C GLU A 371 -11.80 6.79 12.53
N HIS A 372 -12.70 7.66 12.05
CA HIS A 372 -12.44 8.55 10.94
C HIS A 372 -11.69 9.81 11.41
N TYR A 373 -10.36 9.80 11.26
CA TYR A 373 -9.56 11.00 11.42
C TYR A 373 -9.73 11.93 10.21
N ARG A 374 -10.43 13.07 10.38
CA ARG A 374 -10.78 14.00 9.30
C ARG A 374 -10.28 15.41 9.57
N THR A 375 -10.14 16.21 8.52
CA THR A 375 -9.86 17.65 8.68
C THR A 375 -10.99 18.34 9.41
N ARG A 376 -10.65 19.27 10.30
CA ARG A 376 -11.58 20.19 10.93
C ARG A 376 -12.25 21.10 9.90
N GLU A 377 -13.57 21.24 10.02
CA GLU A 377 -14.40 22.08 9.14
C GLU A 377 -14.98 23.31 9.89
N ASP A 378 -14.79 23.40 11.20
CA ASP A 378 -15.31 24.47 12.05
C ASP A 378 -14.64 25.84 11.81
N LEU A 379 -13.40 25.83 11.29
CA LEU A 379 -12.70 27.02 10.84
C LEU A 379 -12.47 26.94 9.32
N SER A 380 -13.54 27.13 8.55
CA SER A 380 -13.46 27.07 7.08
C SER A 380 -12.84 28.35 6.49
N VAL A 381 -11.82 28.22 5.65
CA VAL A 381 -11.21 29.37 4.94
C VAL A 381 -11.68 29.37 3.49
N ALA A 382 -12.72 30.17 3.19
CA ALA A 382 -13.31 30.21 1.84
C ALA A 382 -12.35 30.83 0.82
N PHE A 383 -12.37 30.36 -0.42
CA PHE A 383 -11.55 30.94 -1.47
C PHE A 383 -11.88 32.42 -1.72
N GLY A 384 -13.17 32.78 -1.59
CA GLY A 384 -13.66 34.15 -1.76
C GLY A 384 -13.00 35.14 -0.80
N ASP A 385 -12.74 34.70 0.44
CA ASP A 385 -12.12 35.50 1.50
C ASP A 385 -10.60 35.71 1.28
N LEU A 386 -10.04 35.10 0.23
CA LEU A 386 -8.63 35.18 -0.12
C LEU A 386 -8.39 35.84 -1.50
N THR A 387 -9.38 36.57 -2.02
CA THR A 387 -9.32 37.17 -3.37
C THR A 387 -8.82 38.61 -3.40
N THR A 388 -8.78 39.31 -2.27
CA THR A 388 -8.27 40.68 -2.15
C THR A 388 -7.34 40.84 -0.94
N PRO A 389 -6.38 41.79 -0.97
CA PRO A 389 -5.41 41.95 0.12
C PRO A 389 -6.04 42.20 1.50
N GLU A 390 -7.12 42.99 1.56
CA GLU A 390 -7.83 43.30 2.80
C GLU A 390 -8.49 42.06 3.42
N LEU A 391 -9.21 41.28 2.59
CA LEU A 391 -9.86 40.05 3.03
C LEU A 391 -8.83 38.99 3.43
N VAL A 392 -7.72 38.87 2.68
CA VAL A 392 -6.62 37.97 3.02
C VAL A 392 -6.08 38.28 4.40
N ASN A 393 -5.71 39.53 4.67
CA ASN A 393 -5.14 39.92 5.95
C ASN A 393 -6.11 39.68 7.12
N LYS A 394 -7.39 40.01 6.93
CA LYS A 394 -8.44 39.74 7.93
C LYS A 394 -8.56 38.24 8.23
N THR A 395 -8.65 37.42 7.19
CA THR A 395 -8.90 35.98 7.31
C THR A 395 -7.70 35.26 7.91
N LEU A 396 -6.48 35.52 7.41
CA LEU A 396 -5.27 34.89 7.93
C LEU A 396 -4.95 35.33 9.36
N SER A 397 -5.21 36.60 9.71
CA SER A 397 -5.07 37.07 11.11
C SER A 397 -6.04 36.37 12.06
N SER A 398 -7.28 36.10 11.61
CA SER A 398 -8.24 35.30 12.38
C SER A 398 -7.72 33.88 12.62
N VAL A 399 -7.10 33.25 11.62
CA VAL A 399 -6.50 31.92 11.78
C VAL A 399 -5.33 31.96 12.77
N VAL A 400 -4.46 32.98 12.74
CA VAL A 400 -3.38 33.16 13.73
C VAL A 400 -3.94 33.26 15.15
N LEU A 401 -5.03 34.01 15.34
CA LEU A 401 -5.67 34.14 16.65
C LEU A 401 -6.18 32.79 17.17
N GLU A 402 -6.80 31.97 16.32
CA GLU A 402 -7.26 30.63 16.68
C GLU A 402 -6.09 29.70 17.00
N MET A 403 -5.00 29.73 16.22
CA MET A 403 -3.78 28.96 16.51
C MET A 403 -3.20 29.34 17.88
N LYS A 404 -3.07 30.65 18.17
CA LYS A 404 -2.62 31.13 19.48
C LYS A 404 -3.59 30.74 20.61
N GLY A 405 -4.90 30.71 20.33
CA GLY A 405 -5.91 30.18 21.24
C GLY A 405 -5.70 28.71 21.57
N TYR A 406 -5.43 27.87 20.56
CA TYR A 406 -5.10 26.46 20.75
C TYR A 406 -3.79 26.27 21.52
N LEU A 407 -2.75 27.06 21.23
CA LEU A 407 -1.48 27.04 21.98
C LEU A 407 -1.70 27.38 23.47
N ARG A 408 -2.59 28.33 23.81
CA ARG A 408 -2.93 28.63 25.20
C ARG A 408 -3.60 27.44 25.89
N LYS A 409 -4.56 26.78 25.22
CA LYS A 409 -5.19 25.55 25.75
C LYS A 409 -4.16 24.45 26.00
N TRP A 410 -3.19 24.30 25.11
CA TRP A 410 -2.10 23.35 25.26
C TRP A 410 -1.19 23.69 26.46
N LYS A 411 -0.80 24.97 26.62
CA LYS A 411 -0.05 25.45 27.80
C LYS A 411 -0.82 25.15 29.10
N THR A 412 -2.13 25.43 29.12
CA THR A 412 -3.00 25.09 30.24
C THR A 412 -3.04 23.59 30.54
N PHE A 413 -3.13 22.73 29.52
CA PHE A 413 -3.08 21.28 29.69
C PHE A 413 -1.76 20.82 30.34
N ILE A 414 -0.63 21.41 29.95
CA ILE A 414 0.68 21.12 30.56
C ILE A 414 0.73 21.61 32.01
N ASP A 415 0.28 22.85 32.28
CA ASP A 415 0.30 23.46 33.60
C ASP A 415 -0.51 22.66 34.64
N TYR A 416 -1.65 22.10 34.22
CA TYR A 416 -2.50 21.25 35.06
C TYR A 416 -2.12 19.76 35.02
N LYS A 417 -1.02 19.39 34.36
CA LYS A 417 -0.60 18.00 34.15
C LYS A 417 -1.69 17.11 33.54
N GLY A 418 -2.51 17.67 32.65
CA GLY A 418 -3.61 16.97 31.98
C GLY A 418 -4.97 17.63 32.19
N ASP A 419 -6.02 16.89 31.83
CA ASP A 419 -7.42 17.22 32.04
C ASP A 419 -8.26 15.96 32.35
N GLY A 420 -9.59 16.09 32.39
CA GLY A 420 -10.48 14.97 32.72
C GLY A 420 -10.37 13.75 31.79
N ASP A 421 -9.86 13.93 30.57
CA ASP A 421 -9.74 12.85 29.59
C ASP A 421 -8.35 12.19 29.62
N LYS A 422 -7.29 12.97 29.89
CA LYS A 422 -5.90 12.47 29.92
C LYS A 422 -5.08 13.20 30.97
N GLN A 423 -4.41 12.41 31.82
CA GLN A 423 -3.44 12.90 32.81
C GLN A 423 -2.01 12.59 32.37
N LEU A 424 -1.08 13.51 32.64
CA LEU A 424 0.36 13.35 32.46
C LEU A 424 0.96 12.83 33.77
N ILE A 425 1.41 11.59 33.77
CA ILE A 425 1.71 10.83 34.99
C ILE A 425 3.18 11.03 35.40
N ASN A 426 4.09 11.13 34.43
CA ASN A 426 5.54 11.22 34.68
C ASN A 426 6.20 12.46 34.03
N GLU A 427 7.44 12.75 34.42
CA GLU A 427 8.18 13.93 33.92
C GLU A 427 8.56 13.80 32.44
N GLU A 428 8.80 12.59 31.95
CA GLU A 428 9.15 12.33 30.54
C GLU A 428 7.99 12.65 29.59
N GLU A 429 6.75 12.32 29.98
CA GLU A 429 5.52 12.66 29.27
C GLU A 429 5.36 14.19 29.18
N VAL A 430 5.67 14.92 30.26
CA VAL A 430 5.64 16.39 30.28
C VAL A 430 6.68 16.96 29.32
N ILE A 431 7.93 16.45 29.34
CA ILE A 431 9.00 16.88 28.43
C ILE A 431 8.62 16.63 26.97
N SER A 432 8.06 15.45 26.67
CA SER A 432 7.58 15.08 25.33
C SER A 432 6.44 16.00 24.86
N CYS A 433 5.47 16.28 25.74
CA CYS A 433 4.37 17.21 25.46
C CYS A 433 4.85 18.65 25.21
N ILE A 434 5.84 19.13 25.98
CA ILE A 434 6.48 20.45 25.76
C ILE A 434 7.20 20.50 24.42
N LYS A 435 7.87 19.41 24.00
CA LYS A 435 8.53 19.34 22.70
C LYS A 435 7.51 19.51 21.56
N ASP A 436 6.42 18.74 21.59
CA ASP A 436 5.35 18.86 20.58
C ASP A 436 4.72 20.26 20.55
N MET A 437 4.53 20.87 21.73
CA MET A 437 4.01 22.24 21.83
C MET A 437 4.95 23.27 21.19
N LYS A 438 6.26 23.12 21.38
CA LYS A 438 7.27 24.00 20.75
C LYS A 438 7.31 23.82 19.23
N GLU A 439 7.10 22.60 18.73
CA GLU A 439 6.93 22.37 17.30
C GLU A 439 5.74 23.18 16.77
N PHE A 440 4.58 23.13 17.44
CA PHE A 440 3.40 23.94 17.09
C PHE A 440 3.64 25.46 17.19
N GLU A 441 4.41 25.92 18.19
CA GLU A 441 4.79 27.33 18.32
C GLU A 441 5.63 27.80 17.11
N ALA A 442 6.61 27.01 16.69
CA ALA A 442 7.39 27.27 15.46
C ALA A 442 6.52 27.23 14.19
N GLU A 443 5.40 26.49 14.20
CA GLU A 443 4.41 26.53 13.11
C GLU A 443 3.72 27.88 13.00
N ILE A 444 3.32 28.46 14.12
CA ILE A 444 2.70 29.79 14.19
C ILE A 444 3.68 30.84 13.68
N GLU A 445 4.93 30.82 14.15
CA GLU A 445 5.97 31.76 13.72
C GLU A 445 6.22 31.68 12.20
N SER A 446 6.30 30.46 11.67
CA SER A 446 6.44 30.24 10.22
C SER A 446 5.25 30.77 9.43
N PHE A 447 4.04 30.66 9.97
CA PHE A 447 2.81 31.12 9.32
C PHE A 447 2.74 32.65 9.33
N GLU A 448 3.08 33.28 10.46
CA GLU A 448 3.19 34.74 10.58
C GLU A 448 4.28 35.31 9.65
N LEU A 449 5.40 34.60 9.47
CA LEU A 449 6.43 34.97 8.49
C LEU A 449 5.88 34.93 7.05
N GLY A 450 5.04 33.95 6.73
CA GLY A 450 4.34 33.86 5.44
C GLY A 450 3.39 35.04 5.20
N ILE A 451 2.65 35.46 6.22
CA ILE A 451 1.76 36.63 6.16
C ILE A 451 2.60 37.93 6.00
N TYR A 452 3.74 38.02 6.69
CA TYR A 452 4.65 39.16 6.55
C TYR A 452 5.13 39.33 5.10
N VAL A 453 5.67 38.28 4.47
CA VAL A 453 6.20 38.38 3.10
C VAL A 453 5.12 38.67 2.05
N LEU A 454 3.88 38.20 2.28
CA LEU A 454 2.74 38.54 1.43
C LEU A 454 2.46 40.05 1.43
N ASN A 455 2.62 40.70 2.57
CA ASN A 455 2.41 42.14 2.70
C ASN A 455 3.60 42.96 2.21
N MET A 456 4.80 42.38 2.14
CA MET A 456 6.01 43.06 1.64
C MET A 456 6.07 43.11 0.10
N ASP A 457 5.55 42.09 -0.60
CA ASP A 457 5.54 42.06 -2.07
C ASP A 457 4.12 41.99 -2.64
N SER A 458 3.68 43.12 -3.22
CA SER A 458 2.39 43.23 -3.90
C SER A 458 2.22 42.23 -5.06
N ARG A 459 3.31 41.82 -5.73
CA ARG A 459 3.30 40.81 -6.78
C ARG A 459 2.98 39.44 -6.21
N LEU A 460 3.54 39.12 -5.04
CA LEU A 460 3.29 37.85 -4.36
C LEU A 460 1.86 37.79 -3.83
N MET A 461 1.35 38.88 -3.24
CA MET A 461 -0.05 39.00 -2.83
C MET A 461 -0.99 38.78 -4.03
N THR A 462 -0.72 39.44 -5.16
CA THR A 462 -1.52 39.30 -6.39
C THR A 462 -1.50 37.86 -6.89
N ALA A 463 -0.32 37.22 -6.94
CA ALA A 463 -0.20 35.81 -7.34
C ALA A 463 -1.01 34.87 -6.45
N PHE A 464 -0.98 35.10 -5.13
CA PHE A 464 -1.76 34.34 -4.16
C PHE A 464 -3.27 34.57 -4.32
N ASN A 465 -3.71 35.81 -4.55
CA ASN A 465 -5.13 36.12 -4.83
C ASN A 465 -5.62 35.43 -6.11
N ILE A 466 -4.81 35.49 -7.19
CA ILE A 466 -5.12 34.81 -8.45
C ILE A 466 -5.23 33.30 -8.25
N MET A 467 -4.29 32.70 -7.51
CA MET A 467 -4.34 31.27 -7.20
C MET A 467 -5.67 30.89 -6.54
N ASN A 468 -6.15 31.68 -5.56
CA ASN A 468 -7.43 31.42 -4.91
C ASN A 468 -8.63 31.56 -5.88
N LYS A 469 -8.61 32.53 -6.81
CA LYS A 469 -9.63 32.65 -7.86
C LYS A 469 -9.64 31.42 -8.78
N VAL A 470 -8.47 30.92 -9.18
CA VAL A 470 -8.32 29.70 -10.00
C VAL A 470 -8.89 28.48 -9.27
N PHE A 471 -8.58 28.30 -7.98
CA PHE A 471 -9.12 27.20 -7.17
C PHE A 471 -10.63 27.32 -6.95
N ALA A 472 -11.16 28.54 -6.76
CA ALA A 472 -12.59 28.78 -6.67
C ALA A 472 -13.33 28.36 -7.95
N GLU A 473 -12.75 28.62 -9.12
CA GLU A 473 -13.34 28.23 -10.40
C GLU A 473 -13.22 26.73 -10.68
N SER A 474 -12.04 26.15 -10.44
CA SER A 474 -11.78 24.74 -10.72
C SER A 474 -12.50 23.78 -9.77
N GLY A 475 -12.81 24.26 -8.56
CA GLY A 475 -13.55 23.57 -7.50
C GLY A 475 -15.06 23.76 -7.53
N LYS A 476 -15.63 24.56 -8.46
CA LYS A 476 -17.09 24.78 -8.58
C LYS A 476 -17.85 23.45 -8.56
N GLY A 477 -18.80 23.33 -7.63
CA GLY A 477 -19.62 22.12 -7.44
C GLY A 477 -18.97 21.00 -6.61
N LYS A 478 -17.70 21.12 -6.20
CA LYS A 478 -17.01 20.12 -5.36
C LYS A 478 -16.55 20.67 -4.01
N TYR A 479 -15.86 21.82 -3.99
CA TYR A 479 -15.34 22.43 -2.77
C TYR A 479 -15.22 23.96 -2.92
N THR A 480 -15.42 24.70 -1.84
CA THR A 480 -15.47 26.18 -1.84
C THR A 480 -14.46 26.85 -0.90
N SER A 481 -13.69 26.05 -0.17
CA SER A 481 -12.76 26.50 0.86
C SER A 481 -11.52 25.60 0.91
N TRP A 482 -10.42 26.15 1.41
CA TRP A 482 -9.27 25.36 1.81
C TRP A 482 -9.55 24.59 3.10
N ARG A 483 -8.96 23.41 3.22
CA ARG A 483 -8.73 22.76 4.52
C ARG A 483 -7.66 23.55 5.26
N LEU A 484 -7.77 23.66 6.59
CA LEU A 484 -6.87 24.48 7.41
C LEU A 484 -5.39 24.17 7.19
N PHE A 485 -5.02 22.89 7.19
CA PHE A 485 -3.63 22.50 6.99
C PHE A 485 -3.12 22.89 5.60
N GLN A 486 -3.97 22.88 4.56
CA GLN A 486 -3.57 23.22 3.20
C GLN A 486 -3.19 24.70 3.11
N ILE A 487 -4.05 25.59 3.62
CA ILE A 487 -3.81 27.03 3.52
C ILE A 487 -2.64 27.47 4.40
N ILE A 488 -2.52 26.94 5.62
CA ILE A 488 -1.39 27.24 6.50
C ILE A 488 -0.10 26.72 5.87
N PHE A 489 -0.09 25.52 5.29
CA PHE A 489 1.05 25.00 4.54
C PHE A 489 1.47 25.91 3.39
N ILE A 490 0.51 26.34 2.54
CA ILE A 490 0.79 27.23 1.41
C ILE A 490 1.49 28.51 1.91
N ILE A 491 0.91 29.19 2.90
CA ILE A 491 1.41 30.47 3.42
C ILE A 491 2.81 30.32 4.03
N ARG A 492 3.07 29.26 4.80
CA ARG A 492 4.36 28.98 5.44
C ARG A 492 5.52 28.78 4.45
N ILE A 493 5.22 28.40 3.21
CA ILE A 493 6.22 28.16 2.17
C ILE A 493 6.54 29.43 1.36
N LEU A 494 5.63 30.40 1.31
CA LEU A 494 5.80 31.65 0.54
C LEU A 494 7.08 32.44 0.83
N PRO A 495 7.65 32.46 2.06
CA PRO A 495 8.94 33.10 2.29
C PRO A 495 10.05 32.57 1.36
N SER A 496 9.99 31.31 0.95
CA SER A 496 10.97 30.72 0.03
C SER A 496 10.85 31.27 -1.40
N LEU A 497 9.66 31.71 -1.82
CA LEU A 497 9.45 32.39 -3.10
C LEU A 497 9.92 33.85 -3.01
N TYR A 498 9.56 34.54 -1.92
CA TYR A 498 9.95 35.92 -1.68
C TYR A 498 11.47 36.10 -1.55
N ALA A 499 12.18 35.11 -0.96
CA ALA A 499 13.64 35.11 -0.82
C ALA A 499 14.40 35.38 -2.14
N ARG A 500 13.78 35.11 -3.30
CA ARG A 500 14.36 35.32 -4.62
C ARG A 500 14.33 36.78 -5.09
N GLU A 501 13.48 37.60 -4.48
CA GLU A 501 13.25 39.02 -4.80
C GLU A 501 13.51 39.96 -3.62
N MET A 502 13.71 39.43 -2.41
CA MET A 502 13.86 40.23 -1.19
C MET A 502 15.04 41.22 -1.29
N ALA A 503 14.85 42.39 -0.69
CA ALA A 503 15.92 43.36 -0.54
C ALA A 503 16.94 42.91 0.53
N GLU A 504 18.21 43.28 0.36
CA GLU A 504 19.26 42.99 1.35
C GLU A 504 19.02 43.68 2.71
N THR A 505 18.18 44.72 2.73
CA THR A 505 17.79 45.51 3.91
C THR A 505 16.51 45.02 4.58
N ASP A 506 15.93 43.88 4.17
CA ASP A 506 14.70 43.35 4.76
C ASP A 506 14.93 43.00 6.24
N SER A 507 14.03 43.47 7.11
CA SER A 507 14.15 43.28 8.57
C SER A 507 14.13 41.82 9.01
N LYS A 508 13.53 40.92 8.20
CA LYS A 508 13.43 39.48 8.48
C LYS A 508 14.25 38.59 7.54
N LYS A 509 15.32 39.15 6.97
CA LYS A 509 16.16 38.46 5.97
C LYS A 509 16.67 37.11 6.46
N GLU A 510 17.10 37.03 7.71
CA GLU A 510 17.66 35.80 8.28
C GLU A 510 16.61 34.69 8.38
N GLU A 511 15.41 35.00 8.92
CA GLU A 511 14.33 34.01 9.03
C GLU A 511 13.82 33.56 7.65
N ILE A 512 13.73 34.49 6.69
CA ILE A 512 13.32 34.19 5.31
C ILE A 512 14.34 33.25 4.64
N THR A 513 15.63 33.59 4.76
CA THR A 513 16.72 32.78 4.18
C THR A 513 16.76 31.39 4.81
N GLN A 514 16.57 31.30 6.13
CA GLN A 514 16.53 30.04 6.85
C GLN A 514 15.30 29.21 6.43
N SER A 515 14.14 29.84 6.26
CA SER A 515 12.91 29.18 5.78
C SER A 515 13.12 28.48 4.44
N ALA A 516 13.87 29.10 3.52
CA ALA A 516 14.20 28.53 2.20
C ALA A 516 15.12 27.30 2.27
N LYS A 517 15.87 27.11 3.36
CA LYS A 517 16.82 25.98 3.56
C LYS A 517 16.18 24.73 4.16
N TYR A 518 14.91 24.78 4.58
CA TYR A 518 14.22 23.57 5.03
C TYR A 518 13.72 22.73 3.86
N ALA A 519 13.73 21.40 4.06
CA ALA A 519 12.87 20.48 3.33
C ALA A 519 11.62 20.22 4.17
N ASP A 520 10.47 20.69 3.67
CA ASP A 520 9.19 20.56 4.37
C ASP A 520 8.50 19.24 4.04
N VAL A 521 8.27 18.42 5.07
CA VAL A 521 7.56 17.14 4.97
C VAL A 521 6.09 17.35 5.25
N LEU A 522 5.27 17.33 4.19
CA LEU A 522 3.81 17.36 4.27
C LEU A 522 3.30 15.96 4.62
N TRP A 523 3.14 15.73 5.93
CA TRP A 523 2.73 14.46 6.53
C TRP A 523 1.27 14.52 6.97
N PHE A 524 0.38 13.95 6.16
CA PHE A 524 -1.06 13.94 6.43
C PHE A 524 -1.69 12.67 5.85
N PRO A 525 -2.80 12.13 6.39
CA PRO A 525 -3.40 10.87 5.91
C PRO A 525 -3.70 10.82 4.41
N THR A 526 -3.81 9.61 3.86
CA THR A 526 -4.26 9.38 2.47
C THR A 526 -5.67 9.94 2.26
N GLY A 527 -5.95 10.53 1.08
CA GLY A 527 -7.21 11.25 0.81
C GLY A 527 -7.37 12.59 1.56
N GLY A 528 -6.41 12.96 2.39
CA GLY A 528 -6.45 14.18 3.20
C GLY A 528 -6.25 15.49 2.44
N GLY A 529 -5.99 15.47 1.12
CA GLY A 529 -5.90 16.67 0.28
C GLY A 529 -4.49 17.28 0.18
N LYS A 530 -3.45 16.45 0.30
CA LYS A 530 -2.04 16.89 0.18
C LYS A 530 -1.72 17.47 -1.20
N THR A 531 -2.32 16.89 -2.24
CA THR A 531 -2.12 17.30 -3.63
C THR A 531 -2.57 18.73 -3.89
N GLU A 532 -3.74 19.11 -3.39
CA GLU A 532 -4.27 20.47 -3.55
C GLU A 532 -3.37 21.52 -2.88
N ALA A 533 -2.74 21.19 -1.74
CA ALA A 533 -1.82 22.09 -1.05
C ALA A 533 -0.60 22.43 -1.90
N TYR A 534 0.09 21.43 -2.46
CA TYR A 534 1.26 21.71 -3.29
C TYR A 534 0.88 22.24 -4.68
N LEU A 535 -0.28 21.89 -5.24
CA LEU A 535 -0.77 22.50 -6.48
C LEU A 535 -1.09 24.00 -6.28
N GLY A 536 -1.62 24.39 -5.12
CA GLY A 536 -1.76 25.80 -4.73
C GLY A 536 -0.43 26.56 -4.74
N LEU A 537 0.64 25.93 -4.23
CA LEU A 537 1.99 26.50 -4.29
C LEU A 537 2.53 26.61 -5.72
N VAL A 538 2.32 25.58 -6.56
CA VAL A 538 2.72 25.61 -7.97
C VAL A 538 2.05 26.76 -8.71
N VAL A 539 0.73 26.91 -8.56
CA VAL A 539 -0.03 27.99 -9.20
C VAL A 539 0.43 29.35 -8.69
N THR A 540 0.65 29.51 -7.39
CA THR A 540 1.19 30.75 -6.81
C THR A 540 2.57 31.08 -7.39
N ALA A 541 3.47 30.10 -7.47
CA ALA A 541 4.80 30.28 -8.04
C ALA A 541 4.76 30.68 -9.52
N LEU A 542 3.86 30.08 -10.32
CA LEU A 542 3.71 30.39 -11.74
C LEU A 542 3.27 31.84 -11.99
N PHE A 543 2.26 32.31 -11.25
CA PHE A 543 1.80 33.70 -11.38
C PHE A 543 2.82 34.68 -10.82
N TYR A 544 3.47 34.35 -9.70
CA TYR A 544 4.54 35.19 -9.15
C TYR A 544 5.71 35.32 -10.12
N ASP A 545 6.10 34.23 -10.78
CA ASP A 545 7.12 34.24 -11.82
C ASP A 545 6.71 35.13 -13.01
N ARG A 546 5.46 35.08 -13.47
CA ARG A 546 4.99 36.01 -14.53
C ARG A 546 5.04 37.47 -14.08
N LEU A 547 4.60 37.77 -12.86
CA LEU A 547 4.54 39.13 -12.31
C LEU A 547 5.93 39.75 -12.06
N ARG A 548 6.95 38.95 -11.81
CA ARG A 548 8.34 39.43 -11.66
C ARG A 548 9.16 39.39 -12.96
N GLY A 549 8.55 39.00 -14.09
CA GLY A 549 9.16 39.07 -15.42
C GLY A 549 9.69 37.76 -16.00
N LYS A 550 9.50 36.61 -15.32
CA LYS A 550 9.81 35.28 -15.87
C LYS A 550 8.72 34.84 -16.84
N LYS A 551 8.90 35.20 -18.12
CA LYS A 551 7.98 34.94 -19.23
C LYS A 551 7.96 33.48 -19.71
N ARG A 552 8.95 32.67 -19.34
CA ARG A 552 9.12 31.26 -19.76
C ARG A 552 10.07 30.52 -18.81
N GLY A 553 10.16 29.20 -18.97
CA GLY A 553 11.04 28.34 -18.18
C GLY A 553 10.28 27.59 -17.09
N CYS A 554 10.98 26.66 -16.44
CA CYS A 554 10.42 25.80 -15.42
C CYS A 554 10.33 26.53 -14.07
N SER A 555 9.15 26.53 -13.46
CA SER A 555 8.88 27.11 -12.13
C SER A 555 8.79 26.01 -11.05
N SER A 556 8.33 24.82 -11.41
CA SER A 556 8.21 23.70 -10.48
C SER A 556 8.49 22.35 -11.13
N TRP A 557 9.08 21.44 -10.37
CA TRP A 557 9.26 20.05 -10.74
C TRP A 557 8.63 19.13 -9.69
N ILE A 558 7.56 18.44 -10.08
CA ILE A 558 6.88 17.40 -9.32
C ILE A 558 7.44 16.04 -9.73
N ARG A 559 7.89 15.26 -8.76
CA ARG A 559 8.54 13.96 -8.94
C ARG A 559 7.82 12.87 -8.17
N PHE A 560 7.69 11.73 -8.82
CA PHE A 560 7.14 10.51 -8.27
C PHE A 560 8.20 9.40 -8.24
N PRO A 561 8.03 8.36 -7.42
CA PRO A 561 8.94 7.20 -7.39
C PRO A 561 8.96 6.42 -8.72
N LEU A 562 9.84 5.41 -8.81
CA LEU A 562 10.19 4.70 -10.05
C LEU A 562 9.02 4.00 -10.81
N ARG A 563 7.82 3.87 -10.23
CA ARG A 563 6.87 2.82 -10.68
C ARG A 563 5.48 3.28 -11.10
N MET A 564 5.08 4.53 -10.92
CA MET A 564 3.86 5.03 -11.55
C MET A 564 3.74 6.53 -11.34
N LEU A 565 3.50 7.26 -12.42
CA LEU A 565 2.81 8.54 -12.31
C LEU A 565 1.34 8.19 -12.47
N SER A 566 0.53 8.38 -11.43
CA SER A 566 -0.89 8.05 -11.54
C SER A 566 -1.52 8.95 -12.61
N LYS A 567 -2.25 8.35 -13.58
CA LYS A 567 -3.10 9.10 -14.54
C LYS A 567 -3.90 10.19 -13.82
N ASN A 568 -4.43 9.84 -12.65
CA ASN A 568 -5.20 10.75 -11.79
C ASN A 568 -4.39 11.95 -11.28
N GLN A 569 -3.10 11.80 -11.02
CA GLN A 569 -2.23 12.93 -10.62
C GLN A 569 -1.94 13.85 -11.80
N LEU A 570 -1.68 13.30 -12.98
CA LEU A 570 -1.51 14.09 -14.20
C LEU A 570 -2.80 14.84 -14.58
N ASP A 571 -3.95 14.18 -14.51
CA ASP A 571 -5.27 14.78 -14.78
C ASP A 571 -5.56 15.95 -13.85
N ARG A 572 -5.27 15.80 -12.55
CA ARG A 572 -5.41 16.89 -11.55
C ARG A 572 -4.51 18.08 -11.87
N LEU A 573 -3.24 17.82 -12.22
CA LEU A 573 -2.30 18.88 -12.61
C LEU A 573 -2.72 19.58 -13.90
N ALA A 574 -3.10 18.81 -14.93
CA ALA A 574 -3.59 19.33 -16.22
C ALA A 574 -4.85 20.17 -16.04
N LYS A 575 -5.78 19.73 -15.18
CA LYS A 575 -6.94 20.52 -14.79
C LYS A 575 -6.51 21.83 -14.12
N MET A 576 -5.69 21.82 -13.08
CA MET A 576 -5.31 23.08 -12.43
C MET A 576 -4.59 24.05 -13.36
N LEU A 577 -3.68 23.55 -14.20
CA LEU A 577 -2.94 24.40 -15.12
C LEU A 577 -3.79 24.97 -16.25
N ILE A 578 -4.80 24.26 -16.75
CA ILE A 578 -5.65 24.81 -17.81
C ILE A 578 -6.55 25.95 -17.29
N TYR A 579 -7.03 25.86 -16.04
CA TYR A 579 -7.75 26.96 -15.39
C TYR A 579 -6.81 28.14 -15.10
N ALA A 580 -5.59 27.88 -14.63
CA ALA A 580 -4.58 28.93 -14.45
C ALA A 580 -4.23 29.62 -15.78
N GLU A 581 -4.14 28.87 -16.87
CA GLU A 581 -3.85 29.38 -18.21
C GLU A 581 -5.00 30.26 -18.75
N GLU A 582 -6.25 29.82 -18.56
CA GLU A 582 -7.43 30.63 -18.90
C GLU A 582 -7.43 31.97 -18.14
N TYR A 583 -7.14 31.94 -16.84
CA TYR A 583 -7.05 33.15 -16.03
C TYR A 583 -5.87 34.04 -16.47
N ARG A 584 -4.70 33.44 -16.78
CA ARG A 584 -3.53 34.17 -17.30
C ARG A 584 -3.88 34.95 -18.55
N GLN A 585 -4.58 34.34 -19.52
CA GLN A 585 -4.97 35.01 -20.76
C GLN A 585 -5.96 36.14 -20.50
N LYS A 586 -6.96 35.94 -19.63
CA LYS A 586 -8.05 36.89 -19.39
C LYS A 586 -7.71 38.06 -18.45
N SER A 587 -6.80 37.88 -17.48
CA SER A 587 -6.66 38.85 -16.38
C SER A 587 -5.72 40.01 -16.68
N ASP A 588 -6.23 41.25 -16.63
CA ASP A 588 -5.41 42.46 -16.80
C ASP A 588 -4.39 42.70 -15.67
N GLU A 589 -4.50 41.96 -14.56
CA GLU A 589 -3.55 41.99 -13.42
C GLU A 589 -2.14 41.48 -13.82
N ILE A 590 -2.00 40.85 -14.99
CA ILE A 590 -0.74 40.30 -15.51
C ILE A 590 -0.30 41.13 -16.71
N PRO A 591 0.61 42.11 -16.54
CA PRO A 591 0.98 43.04 -17.60
C PRO A 591 1.65 42.34 -18.79
N GLU A 592 2.55 41.40 -18.50
CA GLU A 592 3.26 40.62 -19.50
C GLU A 592 2.89 39.14 -19.39
N LYS A 593 2.03 38.70 -20.31
CA LYS A 593 1.45 37.35 -20.27
C LYS A 593 2.51 36.25 -20.39
N GLY A 594 3.58 36.47 -21.16
CA GLY A 594 4.61 35.45 -21.40
C GLY A 594 4.08 34.27 -22.24
N LYS A 595 4.73 33.11 -22.13
CA LYS A 595 4.30 31.86 -22.79
C LYS A 595 3.20 31.15 -21.99
N PRO A 596 2.32 30.36 -22.67
CA PRO A 596 1.33 29.52 -22.01
C PRO A 596 1.93 28.66 -20.90
N PHE A 597 1.16 28.46 -19.83
CA PHE A 597 1.50 27.45 -18.84
C PHE A 597 1.37 26.06 -19.46
N SER A 598 2.42 25.25 -19.29
CA SER A 598 2.53 23.94 -19.93
C SER A 598 3.15 22.90 -19.01
N ILE A 599 2.78 21.63 -19.25
CA ILE A 599 3.30 20.46 -18.54
C ILE A 599 4.32 19.76 -19.42
N GLY A 600 5.49 19.44 -18.88
CA GLY A 600 6.34 18.41 -19.45
C GLY A 600 6.22 17.13 -18.66
N PHE A 601 5.73 16.08 -19.31
CA PHE A 601 5.73 14.75 -18.74
C PHE A 601 7.10 14.10 -19.00
N PHE A 602 7.83 13.85 -17.92
CA PHE A 602 9.24 13.46 -17.95
C PHE A 602 9.44 12.18 -17.14
N ALA A 603 9.02 11.05 -17.73
CA ALA A 603 9.01 9.74 -17.08
C ALA A 603 9.84 8.72 -17.88
N GLY A 604 10.26 7.63 -17.22
CA GLY A 604 11.11 6.57 -17.80
C GLY A 604 10.66 6.06 -19.18
N GLY A 605 11.60 5.48 -19.93
CA GLY A 605 11.40 5.07 -21.34
C GLY A 605 10.26 4.08 -21.60
N GLY A 606 9.79 3.37 -20.57
CA GLY A 606 8.59 2.53 -20.65
C GLY A 606 7.27 3.29 -20.62
N ASN A 607 7.26 4.56 -20.17
CA ASN A 607 6.07 5.42 -20.11
C ASN A 607 6.06 6.47 -21.23
N THR A 608 7.22 7.06 -21.54
CA THR A 608 7.36 8.06 -22.61
C THR A 608 8.61 7.87 -23.43
N ASP A 609 8.48 8.11 -24.74
CA ASP A 609 9.61 8.08 -25.66
C ASP A 609 10.60 9.20 -25.31
N ASN A 610 11.89 8.88 -25.27
CA ASN A 610 12.93 9.91 -25.12
C ASN A 610 12.97 10.81 -26.39
N PHE A 611 12.82 10.20 -27.57
CA PHE A 611 12.98 10.83 -28.88
C PHE A 611 11.95 10.26 -29.86
N VAL A 612 11.54 11.06 -30.85
CA VAL A 612 10.46 10.72 -31.78
C VAL A 612 11.02 10.30 -33.14
N LYS A 613 11.22 8.99 -33.34
CA LYS A 613 11.63 8.45 -34.64
C LYS A 613 10.43 8.26 -35.57
N ASP A 614 10.61 8.50 -36.88
CA ASP A 614 9.53 8.40 -37.88
C ASP A 614 8.85 7.02 -37.93
N ARG A 615 9.63 5.94 -37.75
CA ARG A 615 9.09 4.57 -37.66
C ARG A 615 8.12 4.41 -36.48
N MET A 616 8.43 5.00 -35.33
CA MET A 616 7.59 4.93 -34.13
C MET A 616 6.31 5.75 -34.32
N ARG A 617 6.45 6.96 -34.89
CA ARG A 617 5.30 7.78 -35.29
C ARG A 617 4.33 6.98 -36.16
N LYS A 618 4.80 6.34 -37.24
CA LYS A 618 3.94 5.53 -38.12
C LYS A 618 3.20 4.45 -37.34
N LYS A 619 3.90 3.70 -36.47
CA LYS A 619 3.30 2.66 -35.62
C LYS A 619 2.17 3.19 -34.73
N TYR A 620 2.34 4.35 -34.11
CA TYR A 620 1.30 4.92 -33.23
C TYR A 620 0.05 5.36 -33.99
N PHE A 621 0.18 5.74 -35.26
CA PHE A 621 -0.94 6.20 -36.09
C PHE A 621 -1.52 5.12 -37.03
N GLU A 622 -1.09 3.86 -36.92
CA GLU A 622 -1.60 2.72 -37.71
C GLU A 622 -3.09 2.42 -37.45
N ASN A 623 -3.54 2.55 -36.19
CA ASN A 623 -4.94 2.32 -35.79
C ASN A 623 -5.30 3.13 -34.54
N GLU A 624 -6.59 3.25 -34.24
CA GLU A 624 -7.08 4.05 -33.10
C GLU A 624 -6.67 3.49 -31.72
N ILE A 625 -6.45 2.18 -31.60
CA ILE A 625 -5.96 1.57 -30.35
C ILE A 625 -4.54 2.05 -30.07
N SER A 626 -3.64 1.96 -31.05
CA SER A 626 -2.26 2.45 -30.96
C SER A 626 -2.19 3.95 -30.64
N LYS A 627 -3.10 4.76 -31.20
CA LYS A 627 -3.19 6.19 -30.86
C LYS A 627 -3.58 6.39 -29.42
N LYS A 628 -4.63 5.71 -28.95
CA LYS A 628 -5.09 5.79 -27.55
C LYS A 628 -4.00 5.37 -26.58
N LYS A 629 -3.25 4.30 -26.86
CA LYS A 629 -2.10 3.86 -26.04
C LYS A 629 -1.03 4.93 -25.87
N LYS A 630 -0.88 5.83 -26.85
CA LYS A 630 0.10 6.93 -26.80
C LYS A 630 -0.43 8.16 -26.05
N MET A 631 -1.73 8.26 -25.81
CA MET A 631 -2.35 9.41 -25.16
C MET A 631 -2.12 9.39 -23.65
N LEU A 632 -1.51 10.45 -23.10
CA LEU A 632 -1.45 10.65 -21.65
C LEU A 632 -2.77 11.15 -21.04
N LEU A 633 -3.56 11.91 -21.82
CA LEU A 633 -4.84 12.46 -21.41
C LEU A 633 -5.90 12.01 -22.40
N HIS A 634 -6.98 11.39 -21.92
CA HIS A 634 -8.10 10.96 -22.76
C HIS A 634 -9.27 11.95 -22.76
N LYS A 635 -9.42 12.72 -21.68
CA LYS A 635 -10.47 13.74 -21.53
C LYS A 635 -9.84 15.13 -21.40
N CYS A 636 -10.51 16.12 -21.96
CA CYS A 636 -10.05 17.50 -21.93
C CYS A 636 -10.08 18.02 -20.48
N PRO A 637 -8.96 18.53 -19.94
CA PRO A 637 -8.89 19.00 -18.55
C PRO A 637 -9.82 20.19 -18.27
N ARG A 638 -10.37 20.84 -19.31
CA ARG A 638 -11.24 22.01 -19.17
C ARG A 638 -12.74 21.72 -19.30
N CYS A 639 -13.14 21.00 -20.35
CA CYS A 639 -14.55 20.73 -20.66
C CYS A 639 -14.96 19.26 -20.46
N ASN A 640 -14.02 18.38 -20.09
CA ASN A 640 -14.23 16.95 -19.84
C ASN A 640 -14.66 16.11 -21.06
N GLU A 641 -14.67 16.69 -22.26
CA GLU A 641 -14.94 15.99 -23.54
C GLU A 641 -13.73 15.19 -24.02
N ASN A 642 -13.94 14.25 -24.94
CA ASN A 642 -12.89 13.38 -25.47
C ASN A 642 -11.80 14.18 -26.21
N LEU A 643 -10.55 13.77 -26.00
CA LEU A 643 -9.38 14.25 -26.75
C LEU A 643 -9.06 13.32 -27.93
N THR A 644 -8.43 13.86 -28.95
CA THR A 644 -7.79 13.11 -30.04
C THR A 644 -6.27 13.35 -30.01
N LEU A 645 -5.49 12.39 -30.52
CA LEU A 645 -4.05 12.55 -30.69
C LEU A 645 -3.72 12.86 -32.14
N GLU A 646 -3.04 13.98 -32.36
CA GLU A 646 -2.55 14.40 -33.68
C GLU A 646 -1.02 14.55 -33.65
N PHE A 647 -0.38 14.50 -34.82
CA PHE A 647 1.06 14.70 -34.96
C PHE A 647 1.35 15.93 -35.82
N ASN A 648 2.03 16.90 -35.22
CA ASN A 648 2.45 18.11 -35.89
C ASN A 648 3.82 17.91 -36.53
N GLU A 649 3.85 17.72 -37.85
CA GLU A 649 5.10 17.49 -38.59
C GLU A 649 6.04 18.70 -38.61
N SER A 650 5.50 19.93 -38.56
CA SER A 650 6.32 21.15 -38.61
C SER A 650 7.09 21.37 -37.31
N LEU A 651 6.46 21.09 -36.17
CA LEU A 651 7.06 21.20 -34.85
C LEU A 651 7.70 19.87 -34.41
N TRP A 652 7.43 18.77 -35.12
CA TRP A 652 7.81 17.40 -34.81
C TRP A 652 7.39 17.00 -33.40
N ARG A 653 6.09 17.04 -33.12
CA ARG A 653 5.52 16.81 -31.77
C ARG A 653 4.15 16.15 -31.81
N PHE A 654 3.79 15.50 -30.70
CA PHE A 654 2.43 15.01 -30.45
C PHE A 654 1.56 16.12 -29.85
N GLU A 655 0.28 16.15 -30.24
CA GLU A 655 -0.70 17.16 -29.83
C GLU A 655 -1.99 16.47 -29.37
N HIS A 656 -2.41 16.78 -28.14
CA HIS A 656 -3.70 16.37 -27.58
C HIS A 656 -4.75 17.42 -27.92
N CYS A 657 -5.63 17.12 -28.87
CA CYS A 657 -6.59 18.06 -29.44
C CYS A 657 -7.97 17.89 -28.82
N CYS A 658 -8.61 19.00 -28.43
CA CYS A 658 -9.98 19.00 -27.92
C CYS A 658 -10.99 19.03 -29.05
N THR A 659 -11.98 18.14 -28.99
CA THR A 659 -13.03 17.99 -30.01
C THR A 659 -14.20 18.98 -29.83
N ASN A 660 -14.31 19.64 -28.68
CA ASN A 660 -15.40 20.56 -28.38
C ASN A 660 -15.09 21.99 -28.87
N SER A 661 -15.81 22.43 -29.91
CA SER A 661 -15.67 23.77 -30.52
C SER A 661 -15.92 24.93 -29.55
N ASP A 662 -16.69 24.72 -28.49
CA ASP A 662 -17.00 25.74 -27.49
C ASP A 662 -16.00 25.84 -26.34
N CYS A 663 -15.07 24.88 -26.25
CA CYS A 663 -14.07 24.83 -25.20
C CYS A 663 -13.06 25.98 -25.30
N PHE A 664 -12.63 26.51 -24.14
CA PHE A 664 -11.56 27.53 -24.07
C PHE A 664 -10.29 27.10 -24.81
N VAL A 665 -9.92 25.81 -24.75
CA VAL A 665 -8.73 25.27 -25.42
C VAL A 665 -8.80 25.51 -26.93
N VAL A 666 -9.98 25.35 -27.54
CA VAL A 666 -10.21 25.57 -28.99
C VAL A 666 -10.31 27.05 -29.32
N LYS A 667 -11.03 27.83 -28.49
CA LYS A 667 -11.25 29.27 -28.72
C LYS A 667 -10.01 30.13 -28.46
N SER A 668 -9.06 29.64 -27.67
CA SER A 668 -7.82 30.36 -27.35
C SER A 668 -6.91 30.43 -28.58
N LYS A 669 -6.50 31.65 -28.97
CA LYS A 669 -5.52 31.86 -30.04
C LYS A 669 -4.13 31.31 -29.71
N GLU A 670 -3.80 31.19 -28.42
CA GLU A 670 -2.49 30.68 -27.99
C GLU A 670 -2.43 29.15 -27.94
N LEU A 671 -3.55 28.50 -27.61
CA LEU A 671 -3.64 27.03 -27.50
C LEU A 671 -4.11 26.37 -28.81
N ASN A 672 -4.99 27.04 -29.57
CA ASN A 672 -5.49 26.63 -30.89
C ASN A 672 -5.95 25.16 -30.93
N GLY A 673 -6.76 24.75 -29.95
CA GLY A 673 -7.29 23.39 -29.84
C GLY A 673 -6.39 22.38 -29.14
N VAL A 674 -5.14 22.73 -28.84
CA VAL A 674 -4.13 21.83 -28.27
C VAL A 674 -3.98 22.04 -26.77
N VAL A 675 -4.08 20.97 -25.99
CA VAL A 675 -3.74 20.99 -24.56
C VAL A 675 -2.22 21.17 -24.40
N PRO A 676 -1.73 22.12 -23.56
CA PRO A 676 -0.30 22.45 -23.49
C PRO A 676 0.51 21.42 -22.68
N ILE A 677 0.61 20.21 -23.19
CA ILE A 677 1.39 19.09 -22.62
C ILE A 677 2.47 18.61 -23.61
N TYR A 678 3.66 18.32 -23.10
CA TYR A 678 4.77 17.71 -23.84
C TYR A 678 5.01 16.30 -23.29
N ILE A 679 5.09 15.30 -24.18
CA ILE A 679 5.02 13.87 -23.81
C ILE A 679 6.27 13.08 -24.17
N THR A 680 7.34 13.77 -24.56
CA THR A 680 8.66 13.20 -24.85
C THR A 680 9.77 14.07 -24.30
N ASP A 681 10.93 13.48 -23.98
CA ASP A 681 12.09 14.25 -23.48
C ASP A 681 12.53 15.30 -24.51
N SER A 682 12.50 14.95 -25.81
CA SER A 682 12.85 15.86 -26.89
C SER A 682 11.97 17.10 -26.91
N GLU A 683 10.66 16.97 -26.68
CA GLU A 683 9.74 18.13 -26.56
C GLU A 683 10.03 18.92 -25.28
N VAL A 684 10.24 18.24 -24.14
CA VAL A 684 10.56 18.88 -22.85
C VAL A 684 11.80 19.77 -22.98
N TYR A 685 12.88 19.26 -23.58
CA TYR A 685 14.11 20.03 -23.78
C TYR A 685 13.95 21.15 -24.83
N ARG A 686 13.15 20.94 -25.88
CA ARG A 686 12.96 21.93 -26.97
C ARG A 686 12.05 23.08 -26.59
N PHE A 687 11.07 22.86 -25.71
CA PHE A 687 10.07 23.86 -25.38
C PHE A 687 10.15 24.39 -23.95
N VAL A 688 10.82 23.66 -23.04
CA VAL A 688 11.03 23.99 -21.63
C VAL A 688 9.70 24.36 -20.93
N PRO A 689 8.99 23.37 -20.37
CA PRO A 689 7.66 23.57 -19.79
C PRO A 689 7.68 24.48 -18.57
N SER A 690 6.49 24.95 -18.18
CA SER A 690 6.32 25.72 -16.93
C SER A 690 6.36 24.81 -15.69
N VAL A 691 5.83 23.59 -15.80
CA VAL A 691 5.85 22.57 -14.73
C VAL A 691 6.34 21.25 -15.31
N LEU A 692 7.30 20.62 -14.63
CA LEU A 692 7.71 19.25 -14.91
C LEU A 692 6.96 18.28 -14.02
N CYS A 693 6.44 17.21 -14.61
CA CYS A 693 5.78 16.11 -13.93
C CYS A 693 6.50 14.83 -14.34
N GLY A 694 7.24 14.20 -13.44
CA GLY A 694 8.15 13.14 -13.83
C GLY A 694 8.47 12.12 -12.76
N THR A 695 9.31 11.14 -13.09
CA THR A 695 9.77 10.11 -12.16
C THR A 695 11.22 10.38 -11.74
N VAL A 696 11.59 10.02 -10.51
CA VAL A 696 12.99 10.18 -10.00
C VAL A 696 14.04 9.49 -10.88
N ASP A 697 13.65 8.43 -11.59
CA ASP A 697 14.50 7.71 -12.55
C ASP A 697 15.18 8.63 -13.59
N LYS A 698 14.46 9.67 -14.03
CA LYS A 698 14.92 10.61 -15.04
C LYS A 698 16.05 11.53 -14.56
N LEU A 699 16.40 11.47 -13.28
CA LEU A 699 17.61 12.12 -12.83
C LEU A 699 18.86 11.40 -13.36
N ALA A 700 18.83 10.08 -13.56
CA ALA A 700 19.96 9.32 -14.10
C ALA A 700 20.45 9.86 -15.45
N ILE A 701 19.53 10.33 -16.30
CA ILE A 701 19.85 10.76 -17.67
C ILE A 701 20.58 12.11 -17.76
N MET A 702 20.73 12.85 -16.66
CA MET A 702 21.49 14.12 -16.67
C MET A 702 22.97 13.91 -17.03
N GLY A 703 23.51 12.72 -16.75
CA GLY A 703 24.88 12.32 -17.14
C GLY A 703 25.00 11.88 -18.60
N ARG A 704 23.90 11.85 -19.37
CA ARG A 704 23.89 11.37 -20.76
C ARG A 704 23.56 12.44 -21.78
N TYR A 705 22.81 13.46 -21.40
CA TYR A 705 22.31 14.50 -22.31
C TYR A 705 22.66 15.90 -21.80
N ARG A 706 23.28 16.71 -22.66
CA ARG A 706 23.56 18.13 -22.38
C ARG A 706 22.28 18.96 -22.30
N GLU A 707 21.25 18.53 -23.04
CA GLU A 707 19.94 19.18 -23.11
C GLU A 707 19.24 19.24 -21.76
N PHE A 708 19.63 18.41 -20.79
CA PHE A 708 19.10 18.46 -19.43
C PHE A 708 19.24 19.86 -18.81
N SER A 709 20.34 20.56 -19.10
CA SER A 709 20.58 21.94 -18.66
C SER A 709 19.56 22.96 -19.22
N HIS A 710 18.78 22.64 -20.26
CA HIS A 710 17.71 23.50 -20.76
C HIS A 710 16.59 23.72 -19.74
N ILE A 711 16.35 22.75 -18.84
CA ILE A 711 15.40 22.89 -17.73
C ILE A 711 15.79 24.08 -16.83
N PHE A 712 17.10 24.36 -16.75
CA PHE A 712 17.72 25.48 -16.06
C PHE A 712 18.11 26.63 -17.00
N GLY A 713 17.41 26.76 -18.14
CA GLY A 713 17.58 27.86 -19.10
C GLY A 713 18.90 27.87 -19.87
N GLN A 714 19.72 26.82 -19.77
CA GLN A 714 21.06 26.79 -20.37
C GLN A 714 21.07 26.27 -21.81
N ILE A 715 20.62 27.11 -22.74
CA ILE A 715 20.52 26.79 -24.17
C ILE A 715 21.73 27.29 -24.98
N GLY A 716 22.01 26.67 -26.13
CA GLY A 716 23.01 27.12 -27.10
C GLY A 716 22.43 27.76 -28.38
N GLY A 717 21.12 27.65 -28.61
CA GLY A 717 20.40 28.35 -29.69
C GLY A 717 18.92 27.99 -29.78
N VAL A 718 18.23 28.56 -30.77
CA VAL A 718 16.82 28.30 -31.09
C VAL A 718 16.69 27.97 -32.57
N CYS A 719 16.15 26.80 -32.89
CA CYS A 719 15.69 26.47 -34.23
C CYS A 719 14.34 27.17 -34.46
N PRO A 720 14.17 27.94 -35.55
CA PRO A 720 12.92 28.65 -35.83
C PRO A 720 11.69 27.73 -35.92
N LYS A 721 11.88 26.46 -36.31
CA LYS A 721 10.82 25.45 -36.41
C LYS A 721 10.69 24.61 -35.15
N HIS A 722 11.80 24.11 -34.62
CA HIS A 722 11.76 23.00 -33.66
C HIS A 722 12.01 23.39 -32.20
N GLY A 723 12.43 24.63 -31.90
CA GLY A 723 12.68 25.08 -30.52
C GLY A 723 14.15 25.05 -30.10
N PHE A 724 14.41 24.99 -28.79
CA PHE A 724 15.76 25.14 -28.21
C PHE A 724 16.69 23.97 -28.53
N TYR A 725 17.99 24.26 -28.59
CA TYR A 725 19.03 23.25 -28.75
C TYR A 725 20.34 23.61 -28.02
N SER A 726 21.16 22.60 -27.72
CA SER A 726 22.50 22.75 -27.14
C SER A 726 23.53 23.07 -28.22
N ASP A 727 23.79 22.11 -29.12
CA ASP A 727 24.83 22.19 -30.16
C ASP A 727 24.25 22.24 -31.57
N ARG A 728 23.23 21.42 -31.80
CA ARG A 728 22.46 21.33 -33.04
C ARG A 728 21.03 20.97 -32.73
N CYS A 729 20.12 21.29 -33.65
CA CYS A 729 18.71 21.01 -33.50
C CYS A 729 18.45 19.56 -33.04
N ILE A 730 17.77 19.39 -31.91
CA ILE A 730 17.48 18.08 -31.28
C ILE A 730 16.79 17.14 -32.28
N VAL A 731 15.84 17.67 -33.07
CA VAL A 731 15.13 16.90 -34.10
C VAL A 731 16.07 16.31 -35.17
N GLY A 732 16.98 17.14 -35.70
CA GLY A 732 17.99 16.68 -36.67
C GLY A 732 19.10 15.84 -36.02
N ALA A 733 19.22 15.89 -34.69
CA ALA A 733 20.26 15.21 -33.95
C ALA A 733 19.91 13.80 -33.50
N TYR A 734 18.67 13.61 -33.03
CA TYR A 734 18.22 12.42 -32.30
C TYR A 734 16.92 11.82 -32.84
N ASP A 735 16.02 12.64 -33.41
CA ASP A 735 14.73 12.19 -33.91
C ASP A 735 14.81 11.62 -35.36
N GLU A 736 16.01 11.51 -35.93
CA GLU A 736 16.31 10.98 -37.29
C GLU A 736 15.56 11.71 -38.43
N TYR A 737 15.01 12.90 -38.16
CA TYR A 737 14.40 13.75 -39.18
C TYR A 737 15.48 14.59 -39.86
N GLN A 738 16.04 14.06 -40.95
CA GLN A 738 17.25 14.56 -41.61
C GLN A 738 17.12 15.96 -42.27
N SER A 739 15.96 16.62 -42.18
CA SER A 739 15.71 17.88 -42.89
C SER A 739 16.19 19.14 -42.14
N CYS A 740 16.58 19.04 -40.86
CA CYS A 740 17.00 20.19 -40.06
C CYS A 740 18.50 20.17 -39.72
N SER A 741 19.25 21.14 -40.26
CA SER A 741 20.70 21.26 -40.07
C SER A 741 21.13 22.45 -39.19
N GLU A 742 20.18 23.09 -38.49
CA GLU A 742 20.47 24.20 -37.59
C GLU A 742 21.45 23.79 -36.48
N LYS A 743 22.48 24.61 -36.26
CA LYS A 743 23.57 24.36 -35.32
C LYS A 743 24.14 25.65 -34.74
N VAL A 744 24.86 25.54 -33.63
CA VAL A 744 25.58 26.66 -33.03
C VAL A 744 26.57 27.23 -34.04
N LYS A 745 26.56 28.56 -34.18
CA LYS A 745 27.46 29.29 -35.08
C LYS A 745 28.43 30.10 -34.22
N ASN A 746 29.73 30.02 -34.52
CA ASN A 746 30.75 30.81 -33.81
C ASN A 746 30.81 32.25 -34.37
N THR A 747 29.69 32.98 -34.31
CA THR A 747 29.59 34.38 -34.75
C THR A 747 29.23 35.28 -33.58
N ALA A 748 29.69 36.53 -33.59
CA ALA A 748 29.35 37.52 -32.56
C ALA A 748 27.84 37.82 -32.50
N LYS A 749 27.12 37.66 -33.63
CA LYS A 749 25.66 37.77 -33.68
C LYS A 749 25.00 36.63 -32.91
N HIS A 750 25.33 35.37 -33.23
CA HIS A 750 24.78 34.19 -32.56
C HIS A 750 25.01 34.24 -31.04
N LYS A 751 26.22 34.62 -30.60
CA LYS A 751 26.54 34.76 -29.17
C LYS A 751 25.65 35.80 -28.46
N ARG A 752 25.38 36.94 -29.11
CA ARG A 752 24.46 37.97 -28.60
C ARG A 752 23.01 37.49 -28.57
N ASP A 753 22.57 36.79 -29.61
CA ASP A 753 21.21 36.24 -29.69
C ASP A 753 20.99 35.20 -28.57
N VAL A 754 21.94 34.30 -28.36
CA VAL A 754 21.91 33.30 -27.27
C VAL A 754 21.89 33.97 -25.90
N LEU A 755 22.73 34.99 -25.67
CA LEU A 755 22.74 35.73 -24.41
C LEU A 755 21.39 36.41 -24.17
N THR A 756 20.79 37.00 -25.19
CA THR A 756 19.45 37.60 -25.12
C THR A 756 18.38 36.56 -24.76
N ILE A 757 18.45 35.36 -25.35
CA ILE A 757 17.55 34.26 -25.04
C ILE A 757 17.77 33.76 -23.61
N LYS A 758 19.01 33.55 -23.17
CA LYS A 758 19.33 33.14 -21.79
C LYS A 758 18.81 34.17 -20.77
N ASN A 759 18.97 35.46 -21.04
CA ASN A 759 18.43 36.53 -20.20
C ASN A 759 16.89 36.53 -20.15
N SER A 760 16.21 35.96 -21.15
CA SER A 760 14.75 35.78 -21.13
C SER A 760 14.28 34.67 -20.17
N PHE A 761 15.17 33.75 -19.78
CA PHE A 761 14.94 32.79 -18.68
C PHE A 761 15.30 33.45 -17.34
N TYR A 762 14.55 34.50 -16.98
CA TYR A 762 14.73 35.20 -15.71
C TYR A 762 14.63 34.21 -14.54
N ASP A 763 15.67 34.16 -13.70
CA ASP A 763 15.80 33.17 -12.62
C ASP A 763 15.47 31.73 -13.08
N PRO A 764 16.40 31.13 -13.84
CA PRO A 764 16.10 29.95 -14.62
C PRO A 764 15.98 28.67 -13.77
N VAL A 765 16.38 28.72 -12.50
CA VAL A 765 16.26 27.62 -11.55
C VAL A 765 14.79 27.47 -11.13
N PRO A 766 14.21 26.25 -11.19
CA PRO A 766 12.88 26.02 -10.65
C PRO A 766 12.75 26.46 -9.19
N SER A 767 11.64 27.10 -8.84
CA SER A 767 11.42 27.60 -7.48
C SER A 767 11.03 26.50 -6.51
N LEU A 768 10.33 25.47 -6.98
CA LEU A 768 9.78 24.39 -6.17
C LEU A 768 10.19 23.02 -6.70
N PHE A 769 10.76 22.19 -5.84
CA PHE A 769 10.92 20.76 -6.08
C PHE A 769 10.01 19.99 -5.14
N ILE A 770 9.07 19.24 -5.72
CA ILE A 770 8.04 18.49 -5.01
C ILE A 770 8.32 17.00 -5.21
N GLN A 771 8.44 16.25 -4.12
CA GLN A 771 8.49 14.79 -4.11
C GLN A 771 7.20 14.26 -3.50
N ASP A 772 6.42 13.48 -4.26
CA ASP A 772 5.29 12.74 -3.71
C ASP A 772 5.71 11.31 -3.32
N GLU A 773 5.00 10.72 -2.39
CA GLU A 773 5.29 9.39 -1.83
C GLU A 773 6.75 9.23 -1.35
N LEU A 774 7.22 10.19 -0.54
CA LEU A 774 8.61 10.27 -0.05
C LEU A 774 9.13 8.93 0.49
N HIS A 775 8.31 8.19 1.24
CA HIS A 775 8.69 6.94 1.91
C HIS A 775 9.11 5.81 0.95
N LEU A 776 8.80 5.92 -0.35
CA LEU A 776 9.23 4.97 -1.37
C LEU A 776 10.70 5.15 -1.79
N LEU A 777 11.33 6.29 -1.45
CA LEU A 777 12.74 6.55 -1.72
C LEU A 777 13.62 5.92 -0.62
N LYS A 778 13.66 4.60 -0.60
CA LYS A 778 14.39 3.79 0.40
C LYS A 778 15.55 3.01 -0.23
N GLU A 779 16.40 2.46 0.63
CA GLU A 779 17.47 1.50 0.30
C GLU A 779 18.38 2.06 -0.83
N GLU A 780 18.69 1.27 -1.85
CA GLU A 780 19.56 1.66 -2.95
C GLU A 780 18.95 2.82 -3.76
N LEU A 781 17.65 2.76 -4.04
CA LEU A 781 16.95 3.82 -4.78
C LEU A 781 17.07 5.17 -4.07
N GLY A 782 16.85 5.19 -2.76
CA GLY A 782 16.98 6.39 -1.94
C GLY A 782 18.41 6.94 -1.97
N ALA A 783 19.42 6.07 -1.84
CA ALA A 783 20.83 6.47 -1.87
C ALA A 783 21.24 7.05 -3.24
N LEU A 784 20.90 6.36 -4.33
CA LEU A 784 21.16 6.85 -5.70
C LEU A 784 20.45 8.19 -5.94
N ASN A 785 19.16 8.28 -5.63
CA ASN A 785 18.40 9.52 -5.78
C ASN A 785 19.03 10.67 -4.98
N GLY A 786 19.44 10.41 -3.73
CA GLY A 786 20.07 11.43 -2.88
C GLY A 786 21.35 12.04 -3.47
N HIS A 787 22.12 11.27 -4.24
CA HIS A 787 23.28 11.80 -4.97
C HIS A 787 22.89 12.71 -6.12
N TYR A 788 21.88 12.33 -6.90
CA TYR A 788 21.40 13.14 -8.01
C TYR A 788 20.63 14.39 -7.54
N GLU A 789 19.93 14.35 -6.41
CA GLU A 789 19.41 15.56 -5.74
C GLU A 789 20.55 16.50 -5.34
N GLY A 790 21.69 15.94 -4.90
CA GLY A 790 22.94 16.68 -4.69
C GLY A 790 23.42 17.39 -5.95
N ALA A 791 23.34 16.75 -7.12
CA ALA A 791 23.68 17.37 -8.41
C ALA A 791 22.70 18.49 -8.80
N LEU A 792 21.40 18.33 -8.53
CA LEU A 792 20.42 19.41 -8.76
C LEU A 792 20.69 20.62 -7.86
N ASN A 793 21.13 20.41 -6.62
CA ASN A 793 21.60 21.48 -5.75
C ASN A 793 22.80 22.22 -6.37
N GLU A 794 23.77 21.49 -6.94
CA GLU A 794 24.93 22.08 -7.60
C GLU A 794 24.57 22.83 -8.89
N PHE A 795 23.62 22.32 -9.68
CA PHE A 795 23.09 23.01 -10.85
C PHE A 795 22.38 24.30 -10.46
N SER A 796 21.61 24.27 -9.38
CA SER A 796 20.92 25.45 -8.86
C SER A 796 21.91 26.53 -8.41
N ARG A 797 23.02 26.13 -7.76
CA ARG A 797 24.12 27.06 -7.42
C ARG A 797 24.81 27.63 -8.65
N SER A 798 25.00 26.81 -9.67
CA SER A 798 25.74 27.18 -10.89
C SER A 798 24.95 28.07 -11.84
N PHE A 799 23.62 27.89 -11.92
CA PHE A 799 22.76 28.56 -12.90
C PHE A 799 21.81 29.59 -12.27
N GLY A 800 21.66 29.60 -10.94
CA GLY A 800 20.83 30.55 -10.22
C GLY A 800 21.38 31.98 -10.29
N ARG A 801 20.51 32.97 -10.06
CA ARG A 801 20.92 34.39 -9.97
C ARG A 801 21.86 34.63 -8.79
N LYS A 802 21.66 33.91 -7.69
CA LYS A 802 22.56 33.86 -6.54
C LYS A 802 22.80 32.39 -6.15
N PRO A 803 23.99 32.01 -5.65
CA PRO A 803 24.28 30.63 -5.24
C PRO A 803 23.32 30.09 -4.17
N GLU A 804 22.77 30.95 -3.32
CA GLU A 804 21.82 30.62 -2.27
C GLU A 804 20.37 30.43 -2.76
N HIS A 805 20.06 30.74 -4.03
CA HIS A 805 18.73 30.55 -4.64
C HIS A 805 18.44 29.08 -4.96
N LEU A 806 18.41 28.26 -3.92
CA LEU A 806 18.09 26.85 -4.04
C LEU A 806 16.57 26.66 -4.21
N PRO A 807 16.12 25.61 -4.91
CA PRO A 807 14.71 25.24 -4.94
C PRO A 807 14.21 24.89 -3.54
N LYS A 808 12.98 25.28 -3.24
CA LYS A 808 12.30 24.84 -2.03
C LYS A 808 11.91 23.39 -2.18
N ILE A 809 12.35 22.54 -1.25
CA ILE A 809 11.99 21.11 -1.22
C ILE A 809 10.70 20.93 -0.44
N ILE A 810 9.73 20.30 -1.08
CA ILE A 810 8.46 19.86 -0.50
C ILE A 810 8.39 18.34 -0.68
N ALA A 811 8.22 17.60 0.39
CA ALA A 811 8.11 16.15 0.34
C ALA A 811 6.79 15.70 0.98
N ALA A 812 5.90 15.10 0.19
CA ALA A 812 4.60 14.62 0.64
C ALA A 812 4.66 13.12 0.97
N THR A 813 4.05 12.73 2.09
CA THR A 813 3.89 11.32 2.47
C THR A 813 2.73 11.15 3.44
N ALA A 814 2.13 9.95 3.47
CA ALA A 814 1.14 9.59 4.48
C ALA A 814 1.75 8.85 5.68
N THR A 815 2.81 8.09 5.45
CA THR A 815 3.47 7.25 6.46
C THR A 815 4.97 7.53 6.39
N ILE A 816 5.55 8.01 7.48
CA ILE A 816 7.01 8.14 7.61
C ILE A 816 7.37 8.13 9.08
N GLU A 817 8.45 7.45 9.40
CA GLU A 817 9.06 7.43 10.73
C GLU A 817 10.54 7.82 10.58
N SER A 818 11.12 8.48 11.59
CA SER A 818 12.51 9.00 11.55
C SER A 818 12.81 9.84 10.29
N TYR A 819 11.89 10.75 9.95
CA TYR A 819 11.97 11.56 8.73
C TYR A 819 13.22 12.45 8.68
N GLU A 820 13.80 12.84 9.82
CA GLU A 820 15.02 13.65 9.87
C GLU A 820 16.20 12.93 9.21
N HIS A 821 16.40 11.65 9.55
CA HIS A 821 17.43 10.82 8.94
C HIS A 821 17.20 10.70 7.43
N HIS A 822 15.96 10.46 7.02
CA HIS A 822 15.60 10.29 5.62
C HIS A 822 15.88 11.55 4.78
N ILE A 823 15.44 12.71 5.26
CA ILE A 823 15.59 14.00 4.58
C ILE A 823 17.05 14.43 4.49
N ASN A 824 17.84 14.25 5.55
CA ASN A 824 19.27 14.54 5.53
C ASN A 824 19.98 13.71 4.47
N HIS A 825 19.65 12.41 4.35
CA HIS A 825 20.25 11.52 3.37
C HIS A 825 19.77 11.77 1.94
N LEU A 826 18.54 12.25 1.71
CA LEU A 826 18.04 12.57 0.37
C LEU A 826 18.52 13.95 -0.11
N TYR A 827 18.21 15.01 0.64
CA TYR A 827 18.25 16.38 0.11
C TYR A 827 19.40 17.24 0.63
N LEU A 828 20.11 16.82 1.68
CA LEU A 828 21.11 17.64 2.38
C LEU A 828 20.50 18.99 2.84
N ARG A 829 19.36 18.90 3.52
CA ARG A 829 18.54 20.03 3.98
C ARG A 829 18.05 19.77 5.39
N ALA A 830 17.84 20.84 6.15
CA ALA A 830 17.24 20.73 7.47
C ALA A 830 15.79 20.22 7.33
N PRO A 831 15.38 19.19 8.08
CA PRO A 831 14.04 18.64 8.00
C PRO A 831 13.04 19.50 8.79
N ARG A 832 11.80 19.59 8.31
CA ARG A 832 10.68 20.19 9.05
C ARG A 832 9.38 19.46 8.72
N LYS A 833 8.77 18.77 9.69
CA LYS A 833 7.49 18.06 9.53
C LYS A 833 6.31 19.02 9.69
N TYR A 834 5.25 18.78 8.92
CA TYR A 834 3.99 19.53 8.99
C TYR A 834 2.79 18.65 8.61
N PRO A 835 1.63 18.79 9.29
CA PRO A 835 1.40 19.53 10.52
C PRO A 835 1.95 18.85 11.78
N SER A 836 2.10 19.61 12.86
CA SER A 836 2.31 19.09 14.20
C SER A 836 1.07 18.34 14.69
N MET A 837 1.30 17.28 15.47
CA MET A 837 0.22 16.57 16.15
C MET A 837 -0.36 17.44 17.26
N GLY A 838 -1.60 17.18 17.68
CA GLY A 838 -2.14 17.82 18.89
C GLY A 838 -1.69 17.13 20.17
N PHE A 839 -2.13 17.66 21.30
CA PHE A 839 -1.84 17.13 22.64
C PHE A 839 -2.77 16.01 23.10
N LYS A 840 -3.80 15.68 22.31
CA LYS A 840 -4.73 14.57 22.55
C LYS A 840 -4.73 13.61 21.37
N LYS A 841 -4.99 12.33 21.66
CA LYS A 841 -5.19 11.32 20.62
C LYS A 841 -6.40 11.69 19.76
N GLY A 842 -6.24 11.60 18.44
CA GLY A 842 -7.32 11.88 17.50
C GLY A 842 -7.70 13.36 17.37
N GLU A 843 -7.03 14.30 18.06
CA GLU A 843 -7.31 15.72 17.97
C GLU A 843 -6.05 16.55 17.70
N SER A 844 -6.14 17.49 16.77
CA SER A 844 -5.13 18.51 16.51
C SER A 844 -5.79 19.85 16.15
N PHE A 845 -4.97 20.88 15.94
CA PHE A 845 -5.47 22.12 15.37
C PHE A 845 -6.10 21.93 13.98
N TYR A 846 -5.64 20.91 13.24
CA TYR A 846 -5.96 20.71 11.83
C TYR A 846 -7.00 19.62 11.55
N ALA A 847 -7.08 18.63 12.43
CA ALA A 847 -7.88 17.43 12.22
C ALA A 847 -8.46 16.92 13.53
N THR A 848 -9.56 16.19 13.42
CA THR A 848 -10.28 15.62 14.55
C THR A 848 -10.92 14.29 14.16
N SER A 849 -10.99 13.36 15.11
CA SER A 849 -11.85 12.19 15.06
C SER A 849 -13.25 12.45 15.62
N THR A 850 -13.51 13.62 16.22
CA THR A 850 -14.78 13.94 16.90
C THR A 850 -15.81 14.66 16.00
N PRO A 851 -17.11 14.34 16.10
CA PRO A 851 -17.67 13.15 16.74
C PRO A 851 -17.15 11.86 16.10
N ASN A 852 -16.99 10.82 16.93
CA ASN A 852 -16.41 9.52 16.55
C ASN A 852 -17.27 8.87 15.48
N VAL A 853 -16.80 8.95 14.24
CA VAL A 853 -17.42 8.28 13.10
C VAL A 853 -16.57 7.07 12.78
N LYS A 854 -17.15 5.87 12.93
CA LYS A 854 -16.53 4.61 12.52
C LYS A 854 -16.33 4.59 11.00
N ARG A 855 -15.11 4.24 10.54
CA ARG A 855 -14.77 4.24 9.11
C ARG A 855 -14.45 2.87 8.55
N ARG A 856 -13.55 2.14 9.19
CA ARG A 856 -13.05 0.88 8.65
C ARG A 856 -13.07 -0.18 9.74
N LEU A 857 -13.77 -1.27 9.47
CA LEU A 857 -13.78 -2.44 10.31
C LEU A 857 -12.68 -3.39 9.86
N TYR A 858 -11.71 -3.64 10.72
CA TYR A 858 -10.69 -4.66 10.52
C TYR A 858 -11.12 -5.97 11.18
N LEU A 859 -10.99 -7.07 10.45
CA LEU A 859 -11.17 -8.44 10.92
C LEU A 859 -9.85 -9.22 10.77
N GLY A 860 -9.44 -9.93 11.81
CA GLY A 860 -8.26 -10.79 11.77
C GLY A 860 -8.66 -12.27 11.74
N ILE A 861 -7.88 -13.12 11.06
CA ILE A 861 -8.06 -14.57 11.16
C ILE A 861 -6.72 -15.29 11.10
N LEU A 862 -6.51 -16.27 11.99
CA LEU A 862 -5.32 -17.11 12.02
C LEU A 862 -5.68 -18.55 11.66
N PRO A 863 -5.28 -19.04 10.48
CA PRO A 863 -5.70 -20.35 10.04
C PRO A 863 -4.74 -21.48 10.39
N HIS A 864 -5.27 -22.46 11.12
CA HIS A 864 -4.52 -23.66 11.54
C HIS A 864 -4.90 -24.92 10.76
N SER A 865 -6.04 -24.92 10.04
CA SER A 865 -6.60 -26.10 9.38
C SER A 865 -6.48 -26.08 7.85
N ARG A 866 -6.38 -24.89 7.23
CA ARG A 866 -6.43 -24.71 5.77
C ARG A 866 -5.41 -23.68 5.29
N SER A 867 -5.11 -23.73 4.00
CA SER A 867 -4.19 -22.78 3.37
C SER A 867 -4.83 -21.39 3.22
N GLN A 868 -4.03 -20.34 3.16
CA GLN A 868 -4.55 -18.97 3.10
C GLN A 868 -5.42 -18.70 1.87
N GLU A 869 -5.08 -19.32 0.74
CA GLU A 869 -5.83 -19.25 -0.52
C GLU A 869 -7.26 -19.76 -0.33
N GLU A 870 -7.42 -20.87 0.39
CA GLU A 870 -8.73 -21.50 0.65
C GLU A 870 -9.60 -20.61 1.53
N ILE A 871 -9.01 -19.93 2.51
CA ILE A 871 -9.74 -19.08 3.46
C ILE A 871 -10.15 -17.77 2.82
N ILE A 872 -9.25 -17.13 2.09
CA ILE A 872 -9.56 -15.92 1.35
C ILE A 872 -10.62 -16.23 0.29
N GLY A 873 -10.49 -17.34 -0.44
CA GLY A 873 -11.50 -17.80 -1.38
C GLY A 873 -12.87 -18.00 -0.71
N ARG A 874 -12.91 -18.72 0.42
CA ARG A 874 -14.14 -18.94 1.19
C ARG A 874 -14.74 -17.63 1.72
N ALA A 875 -13.93 -16.72 2.25
CA ALA A 875 -14.40 -15.43 2.76
C ALA A 875 -14.99 -14.55 1.64
N VAL A 876 -14.32 -14.48 0.48
CA VAL A 876 -14.83 -13.77 -0.70
C VAL A 876 -16.13 -14.42 -1.20
N TYR A 877 -16.20 -15.75 -1.26
CA TYR A 877 -17.43 -16.46 -1.63
C TYR A 877 -18.59 -16.13 -0.67
N LEU A 878 -18.39 -16.23 0.64
CA LEU A 878 -19.43 -15.90 1.63
C LEU A 878 -19.92 -14.46 1.47
N TYR A 879 -18.99 -13.52 1.27
CA TYR A 879 -19.30 -12.12 1.05
C TYR A 879 -20.10 -11.90 -0.24
N GLN A 880 -19.60 -12.41 -1.37
CA GLN A 880 -20.22 -12.21 -2.68
C GLN A 880 -21.55 -12.97 -2.82
N LYS A 881 -21.68 -14.12 -2.17
CA LYS A 881 -22.95 -14.85 -2.11
C LYS A 881 -24.03 -14.03 -1.41
N GLU A 882 -23.70 -13.43 -0.26
CA GLU A 882 -24.64 -12.55 0.44
C GLU A 882 -25.00 -11.34 -0.43
N ILE A 883 -24.02 -10.68 -1.08
CA ILE A 883 -24.29 -9.57 -2.00
C ILE A 883 -25.25 -9.99 -3.12
N LYS A 884 -24.97 -11.11 -3.78
CA LYS A 884 -25.82 -11.67 -4.85
C LYS A 884 -27.23 -11.93 -4.35
N ASP A 885 -27.37 -12.56 -3.18
CA ASP A 885 -28.66 -12.79 -2.53
C ASP A 885 -29.39 -11.47 -2.28
N LEU A 886 -28.72 -10.45 -1.73
CA LEU A 886 -29.31 -9.13 -1.47
C LEU A 886 -29.77 -8.43 -2.75
N TYR A 887 -29.08 -8.61 -3.88
CA TYR A 887 -29.52 -8.12 -5.20
C TYR A 887 -30.79 -8.83 -5.70
N TYR A 888 -30.87 -10.16 -5.58
CA TYR A 888 -32.06 -10.90 -6.03
C TYR A 888 -33.28 -10.71 -5.13
N LYS A 889 -33.02 -10.36 -3.87
CA LYS A 889 -34.00 -10.29 -2.78
C LYS A 889 -34.26 -8.84 -2.35
N SER A 890 -33.78 -7.86 -3.13
CA SER A 890 -33.77 -6.44 -2.82
C SER A 890 -35.15 -5.90 -2.47
N SER A 891 -36.19 -6.29 -3.21
CA SER A 891 -37.58 -5.83 -3.02
C SER A 891 -38.18 -6.10 -1.63
N TYR A 892 -37.67 -7.08 -0.87
CA TYR A 892 -38.21 -7.45 0.44
C TYR A 892 -37.23 -7.30 1.60
N ILE A 893 -35.92 -7.45 1.37
CA ILE A 893 -34.92 -7.44 2.45
C ILE A 893 -34.62 -6.04 2.97
N PHE A 894 -34.63 -5.00 2.12
CA PHE A 894 -34.14 -3.67 2.52
C PHE A 894 -34.89 -3.10 3.75
N LYS A 895 -36.18 -3.45 3.92
CA LYS A 895 -37.00 -3.05 5.07
C LYS A 895 -36.59 -3.73 6.38
N GLN A 896 -35.94 -4.89 6.32
CA GLN A 896 -35.52 -5.67 7.50
C GLN A 896 -34.26 -5.09 8.15
N PHE A 897 -33.44 -4.36 7.40
CA PHE A 897 -32.23 -3.69 7.91
C PHE A 897 -32.52 -2.47 8.79
N GLY A 898 -33.74 -1.91 8.73
CA GLY A 898 -34.10 -0.72 9.50
C GLY A 898 -33.18 0.48 9.21
N PHE A 899 -32.85 0.71 7.94
CA PHE A 899 -32.05 1.85 7.50
C PHE A 899 -32.80 3.18 7.67
N GLU A 900 -32.06 4.23 8.01
CA GLU A 900 -32.59 5.60 8.09
C GLU A 900 -32.32 6.34 6.77
N GLY A 901 -33.36 6.56 5.94
CA GLY A 901 -33.22 7.30 4.68
C GLY A 901 -33.03 6.45 3.41
N ILE A 902 -33.11 5.13 3.51
CA ILE A 902 -33.31 4.23 2.36
C ILE A 902 -34.80 3.86 2.36
N GLU A 903 -35.58 4.51 1.49
CA GLU A 903 -37.04 4.37 1.46
C GLU A 903 -37.52 3.46 0.33
N CYS A 904 -36.71 3.28 -0.72
CA CYS A 904 -37.05 2.48 -1.87
C CYS A 904 -35.96 1.46 -2.25
N GLU A 905 -36.31 0.55 -3.14
CA GLU A 905 -35.41 -0.49 -3.64
C GLU A 905 -34.22 0.11 -4.42
N GLU A 906 -34.42 1.19 -5.16
CA GLU A 906 -33.37 1.86 -5.93
C GLU A 906 -32.26 2.41 -5.03
N ASP A 907 -32.62 3.01 -3.89
CA ASP A 907 -31.65 3.50 -2.89
C ASP A 907 -30.82 2.35 -2.29
N PHE A 908 -31.45 1.19 -2.09
CA PHE A 908 -30.77 -0.01 -1.59
C PHE A 908 -29.82 -0.60 -2.65
N LEU A 909 -30.24 -0.66 -3.91
CA LEU A 909 -29.38 -1.08 -5.02
C LEU A 909 -28.19 -0.13 -5.22
N ASP A 910 -28.38 1.17 -5.00
CA ASP A 910 -27.27 2.13 -5.00
C ASP A 910 -26.28 1.84 -3.87
N LEU A 911 -26.76 1.55 -2.65
CA LEU A 911 -25.92 1.10 -1.55
C LEU A 911 -25.13 -0.17 -1.94
N LEU A 912 -25.80 -1.22 -2.41
CA LEU A 912 -25.16 -2.49 -2.82
C LEU A 912 -24.11 -2.27 -3.91
N SER A 913 -24.33 -1.36 -4.85
CA SER A 913 -23.40 -1.05 -5.94
C SER A 913 -22.06 -0.46 -5.47
N ARG A 914 -22.00 0.03 -4.22
CA ARG A 914 -20.78 0.51 -3.57
C ARG A 914 -19.98 -0.63 -2.94
N TYR A 915 -20.59 -1.79 -2.67
CA TYR A 915 -19.99 -2.91 -1.93
C TYR A 915 -19.86 -4.20 -2.75
N ASP A 916 -20.32 -4.22 -4.00
CA ASP A 916 -20.35 -5.42 -4.83
C ASP A 916 -19.00 -5.80 -5.48
N LEU A 917 -18.01 -4.90 -5.46
CA LEU A 917 -16.63 -5.20 -5.88
C LEU A 917 -15.78 -5.63 -4.69
N SER A 918 -15.35 -6.90 -4.68
CA SER A 918 -14.37 -7.41 -3.74
C SER A 918 -12.95 -7.27 -4.24
N THR A 919 -12.07 -6.75 -3.39
CA THR A 919 -10.66 -6.60 -3.70
C THR A 919 -9.81 -7.51 -2.83
N VAL A 920 -8.98 -8.35 -3.45
CA VAL A 920 -8.03 -9.24 -2.77
C VAL A 920 -6.62 -8.71 -2.97
N TYR A 921 -5.93 -8.43 -1.86
CA TYR A 921 -4.53 -8.08 -1.83
C TYR A 921 -3.66 -9.31 -1.63
N VAL A 922 -2.70 -9.53 -2.53
CA VAL A 922 -1.74 -10.63 -2.44
C VAL A 922 -0.31 -10.12 -2.43
N ASN A 923 0.52 -10.67 -1.55
CA ASN A 923 1.95 -10.37 -1.50
C ASN A 923 2.73 -10.98 -2.69
N GLN A 924 2.21 -12.06 -3.28
CA GLN A 924 2.81 -12.78 -4.40
C GLN A 924 1.79 -13.05 -5.49
N LYS A 925 2.22 -13.01 -6.76
CA LYS A 925 1.33 -13.22 -7.92
C LYS A 925 0.74 -14.64 -7.96
N THR A 926 1.54 -15.65 -7.63
CA THR A 926 1.13 -17.07 -7.60
C THR A 926 -0.09 -17.29 -6.71
N MET A 927 -0.04 -16.77 -5.48
CA MET A 927 -1.15 -16.74 -4.52
C MET A 927 -2.42 -16.15 -5.13
N GLY A 928 -2.30 -15.07 -5.93
CA GLY A 928 -3.44 -14.48 -6.62
C GLY A 928 -4.06 -15.40 -7.67
N SER A 929 -3.25 -16.08 -8.47
CA SER A 929 -3.72 -17.08 -9.43
C SER A 929 -4.37 -18.28 -8.73
N ASP A 930 -3.81 -18.73 -7.61
CA ASP A 930 -4.36 -19.84 -6.83
C ASP A 930 -5.72 -19.46 -6.22
N ILE A 931 -5.86 -18.24 -5.67
CA ILE A 931 -7.15 -17.74 -5.16
C ILE A 931 -8.19 -17.67 -6.29
N ALA A 932 -7.83 -17.17 -7.48
CA ALA A 932 -8.73 -17.13 -8.63
C ALA A 932 -9.23 -18.53 -9.00
N ARG A 933 -8.32 -19.51 -9.08
CA ARG A 933 -8.67 -20.92 -9.35
C ARG A 933 -9.59 -21.50 -8.26
N ARG A 934 -9.26 -21.29 -6.97
CA ARG A 934 -10.12 -21.76 -5.87
C ARG A 934 -11.50 -21.11 -5.88
N MET A 935 -11.60 -19.84 -6.28
CA MET A 935 -12.89 -19.19 -6.44
C MET A 935 -13.73 -19.85 -7.53
N GLU A 936 -13.14 -20.20 -8.68
CA GLU A 936 -13.83 -20.95 -9.74
C GLU A 936 -14.30 -22.33 -9.23
N GLU A 937 -13.45 -23.05 -8.48
CA GLU A 937 -13.78 -24.35 -7.87
C GLU A 937 -14.95 -24.24 -6.85
N ILE A 938 -14.94 -23.23 -5.98
CA ILE A 938 -15.96 -23.05 -4.91
C ILE A 938 -17.31 -22.61 -5.50
N THR A 939 -17.28 -21.73 -6.50
CA THR A 939 -18.49 -21.12 -7.08
C THR A 939 -19.21 -22.06 -8.03
N GLY A 940 -18.47 -22.95 -8.70
CA GLY A 940 -18.99 -23.81 -9.76
C GLY A 940 -19.46 -22.99 -10.98
N PRO A 941 -19.93 -23.66 -12.05
CA PRO A 941 -20.30 -22.99 -13.30
C PRO A 941 -21.53 -22.06 -13.17
N GLU A 942 -22.40 -22.28 -12.18
CA GLU A 942 -23.65 -21.52 -12.03
C GLU A 942 -23.53 -20.21 -11.24
N PHE A 943 -22.54 -20.08 -10.35
CA PHE A 943 -22.43 -18.87 -9.53
C PHE A 943 -21.68 -17.74 -10.25
N GLY A 944 -20.62 -18.05 -11.01
CA GLY A 944 -19.92 -17.21 -11.99
C GLY A 944 -19.53 -15.80 -11.52
N ILE A 945 -18.27 -15.60 -11.09
CA ILE A 945 -17.72 -14.29 -10.68
C ILE A 945 -16.79 -13.75 -11.78
N GLN A 946 -17.03 -12.54 -12.27
CA GLN A 946 -16.08 -11.84 -13.12
C GLN A 946 -14.87 -11.40 -12.30
N THR A 947 -13.69 -11.85 -12.71
CA THR A 947 -12.42 -11.61 -12.00
C THR A 947 -11.41 -10.89 -12.90
N GLU A 948 -10.71 -9.90 -12.36
CA GLU A 948 -9.57 -9.24 -12.99
C GLU A 948 -8.34 -9.27 -12.07
N MET A 949 -7.15 -9.26 -12.66
CA MET A 949 -5.89 -9.24 -11.92
C MET A 949 -5.00 -8.07 -12.32
N LEU A 950 -4.57 -7.29 -11.32
CA LEU A 950 -3.64 -6.16 -11.45
C LEU A 950 -2.34 -6.41 -10.67
N THR A 951 -1.23 -6.49 -11.40
CA THR A 951 0.13 -6.72 -10.89
C THR A 951 1.07 -5.63 -11.40
N GLY A 952 2.23 -5.49 -10.76
CA GLY A 952 3.27 -4.54 -11.17
C GLY A 952 3.88 -4.77 -12.56
N GLU A 953 3.57 -5.88 -13.21
CA GLU A 953 4.00 -6.21 -14.58
C GLU A 953 2.98 -5.80 -15.64
N ASN A 954 1.74 -5.49 -15.25
CA ASN A 954 0.74 -5.06 -16.20
C ASN A 954 1.15 -3.72 -16.82
N ASP A 955 0.89 -3.58 -18.12
CA ASP A 955 1.10 -2.30 -18.80
C ASP A 955 0.09 -1.27 -18.29
N MET A 956 0.43 0.01 -18.48
CA MET A 956 -0.45 1.12 -18.08
C MET A 956 -1.82 1.01 -18.76
N ASP A 957 -1.88 0.46 -19.97
CA ASP A 957 -3.12 0.28 -20.72
C ASP A 957 -4.10 -0.65 -20.01
N LYS A 958 -3.66 -1.87 -19.63
CA LYS A 958 -4.53 -2.80 -18.90
C LYS A 958 -5.00 -2.21 -17.57
N ILE A 959 -4.12 -1.51 -16.86
CA ILE A 959 -4.49 -0.86 -15.59
C ILE A 959 -5.58 0.19 -15.82
N ILE A 960 -5.43 1.02 -16.86
CA ILE A 960 -6.43 2.03 -17.23
C ILE A 960 -7.76 1.38 -17.63
N ASP A 961 -7.72 0.32 -18.44
CA ASP A 961 -8.93 -0.37 -18.91
C ASP A 961 -9.73 -0.96 -17.73
N VAL A 962 -9.05 -1.57 -16.75
CA VAL A 962 -9.69 -2.11 -15.54
C VAL A 962 -10.25 -0.98 -14.67
N ILE A 963 -9.53 0.14 -14.53
CA ILE A 963 -10.03 1.31 -13.77
C ILE A 963 -11.29 1.89 -14.44
N ASP A 964 -11.25 2.15 -15.74
CA ASP A 964 -12.38 2.70 -16.50
C ASP A 964 -13.58 1.73 -16.48
N LYS A 965 -13.34 0.40 -16.50
CA LYS A 965 -14.38 -0.63 -16.30
C LYS A 965 -15.01 -0.54 -14.91
N ILE A 966 -14.21 -0.43 -13.85
CA ILE A 966 -14.73 -0.32 -12.47
C ILE A 966 -15.53 0.98 -12.28
N GLU A 967 -15.03 2.11 -12.79
CA GLU A 967 -15.68 3.42 -12.63
C GLU A 967 -17.00 3.54 -13.42
N SER A 968 -17.14 2.81 -14.54
CA SER A 968 -18.36 2.83 -15.37
C SER A 968 -19.49 1.92 -14.85
N GLN A 969 -19.20 0.96 -13.96
CA GLN A 969 -20.13 -0.07 -13.51
C GLN A 969 -20.93 0.30 -12.24
N GLY A 970 -21.68 1.41 -12.28
CA GLY A 970 -22.54 1.86 -11.17
C GLY A 970 -23.82 1.04 -10.94
N SER A 971 -24.82 1.64 -10.30
CA SER A 971 -26.12 1.01 -10.01
C SER A 971 -26.95 0.65 -11.27
N GLY A 972 -26.70 1.30 -12.40
CA GLY A 972 -27.38 1.04 -13.68
C GLY A 972 -26.90 -0.18 -14.47
N VAL A 973 -25.93 -0.94 -13.97
CA VAL A 973 -25.41 -2.17 -14.61
C VAL A 973 -25.91 -3.39 -13.82
N GLU A 974 -26.39 -4.43 -14.53
CA GLU A 974 -26.83 -5.66 -13.88
C GLU A 974 -25.67 -6.34 -13.13
N TYR A 975 -25.96 -6.91 -11.95
CA TYR A 975 -24.93 -7.53 -11.11
C TYR A 975 -24.07 -8.56 -11.86
N LYS A 976 -24.67 -9.36 -12.76
CA LYS A 976 -23.96 -10.39 -13.56
C LYS A 976 -22.88 -9.81 -14.51
N ASP A 977 -23.05 -8.57 -14.94
CA ASP A 977 -22.17 -7.91 -15.92
C ASP A 977 -21.10 -7.05 -15.24
N LYS A 978 -21.19 -6.86 -13.92
CA LYS A 978 -20.21 -6.13 -13.12
C LYS A 978 -18.94 -6.95 -12.91
N LEU A 979 -17.83 -6.27 -12.68
CA LEU A 979 -16.64 -6.87 -12.08
C LEU A 979 -16.91 -7.06 -10.59
N GLN A 980 -16.90 -8.31 -10.09
CA GLN A 980 -17.12 -8.59 -8.66
C GLN A 980 -15.83 -8.92 -7.91
N LEU A 981 -14.76 -9.35 -8.59
CA LEU A 981 -13.47 -9.66 -7.95
C LEU A 981 -12.29 -8.99 -8.65
N LEU A 982 -11.51 -8.23 -7.88
CA LEU A 982 -10.24 -7.64 -8.29
C LEU A 982 -9.12 -8.21 -7.43
N ILE A 983 -8.19 -8.95 -8.02
CA ILE A 983 -6.99 -9.45 -7.35
C ILE A 983 -5.83 -8.51 -7.66
N ALA A 984 -5.17 -7.97 -6.64
CA ALA A 984 -4.10 -7.00 -6.82
C ALA A 984 -2.89 -7.24 -5.92
N THR A 985 -1.70 -6.89 -6.41
CA THR A 985 -0.47 -6.83 -5.60
C THR A 985 -0.27 -5.43 -4.99
N SER A 986 0.94 -5.12 -4.52
CA SER A 986 1.38 -3.79 -4.05
C SER A 986 1.14 -2.61 -5.02
N LEU A 987 0.76 -2.89 -6.28
CA LEU A 987 0.31 -1.88 -7.23
C LEU A 987 -0.94 -1.12 -6.74
N ILE A 988 -1.85 -1.78 -6.02
CA ILE A 988 -3.04 -1.07 -5.50
C ILE A 988 -2.70 -0.14 -4.34
N SER A 989 -1.65 -0.48 -3.58
CA SER A 989 -1.14 0.30 -2.45
C SER A 989 -0.59 1.66 -2.90
N HIS A 990 -0.04 1.74 -4.12
CA HIS A 990 0.60 2.93 -4.68
C HIS A 990 0.15 3.21 -6.12
N GLY A 991 -0.46 4.36 -6.37
CA GLY A 991 -0.67 4.86 -7.74
C GLY A 991 -2.03 4.59 -8.39
N VAL A 992 -2.89 3.75 -7.79
CA VAL A 992 -4.28 3.54 -8.23
C VAL A 992 -5.26 4.11 -7.20
N ASP A 993 -6.27 4.83 -7.69
CA ASP A 993 -7.34 5.42 -6.89
C ASP A 993 -8.69 4.94 -7.44
N LEU A 994 -9.40 4.12 -6.66
CA LEU A 994 -10.68 3.51 -7.03
C LEU A 994 -11.69 3.81 -5.93
N GLU A 995 -12.74 4.57 -6.25
CA GLU A 995 -13.74 5.00 -5.26
C GLU A 995 -14.63 3.84 -4.77
N ARG A 996 -14.79 2.77 -5.58
CA ARG A 996 -15.68 1.62 -5.30
C ARG A 996 -15.07 0.51 -4.43
N ILE A 997 -13.86 0.68 -3.92
CA ILE A 997 -13.25 -0.32 -3.02
C ILE A 997 -13.74 -0.07 -1.59
N ASN A 998 -14.78 -0.80 -1.16
CA ASN A 998 -15.30 -0.74 0.21
C ASN A 998 -15.18 -2.05 1.00
N ASN A 999 -14.77 -3.14 0.35
CA ASN A 999 -14.35 -4.37 1.03
C ASN A 999 -13.02 -4.88 0.48
N PHE A 1000 -12.16 -5.37 1.37
CA PHE A 1000 -10.76 -5.67 1.09
C PHE A 1000 -10.29 -6.90 1.86
N PHE A 1001 -9.72 -7.88 1.17
CA PHE A 1001 -9.27 -9.14 1.75
C PHE A 1001 -7.76 -9.26 1.56
N MET A 1002 -6.99 -9.35 2.64
CA MET A 1002 -5.53 -9.41 2.60
C MET A 1002 -5.06 -10.85 2.86
N ALA A 1003 -4.42 -11.44 1.86
CA ALA A 1003 -3.78 -12.75 1.95
C ALA A 1003 -2.37 -12.60 2.55
N GLY A 1004 -2.30 -12.62 3.89
CA GLY A 1004 -1.09 -12.37 4.65
C GLY A 1004 -0.81 -10.88 4.87
N MET A 1005 0.01 -10.60 5.89
CA MET A 1005 0.49 -9.26 6.16
C MET A 1005 1.63 -8.88 5.20
N PRO A 1006 1.64 -7.64 4.66
CA PRO A 1006 2.80 -7.13 3.96
C PRO A 1006 4.07 -7.14 4.82
N SER A 1007 5.22 -7.13 4.15
CA SER A 1007 6.53 -7.15 4.81
C SER A 1007 6.77 -5.94 5.72
N LYS A 1008 6.15 -4.79 5.43
CA LYS A 1008 6.30 -3.53 6.19
C LYS A 1008 4.95 -2.98 6.62
N GLN A 1009 4.88 -2.37 7.81
CA GLN A 1009 3.64 -1.82 8.36
C GLN A 1009 3.09 -0.65 7.52
N ALA A 1010 3.96 0.19 6.95
CA ALA A 1010 3.55 1.28 6.07
C ALA A 1010 2.75 0.77 4.85
N GLU A 1011 3.14 -0.37 4.29
CA GLU A 1011 2.44 -0.99 3.15
C GLU A 1011 1.08 -1.52 3.57
N TYR A 1012 0.96 -2.10 4.78
CA TYR A 1012 -0.32 -2.50 5.36
C TYR A 1012 -1.29 -1.32 5.51
N ILE A 1013 -0.83 -0.21 6.09
CA ILE A 1013 -1.63 1.02 6.23
C ILE A 1013 -2.05 1.52 4.86
N GLN A 1014 -1.12 1.60 3.91
CA GLN A 1014 -1.40 2.16 2.60
C GLN A 1014 -2.35 1.29 1.78
N ALA A 1015 -2.14 -0.02 1.75
CA ALA A 1015 -3.01 -0.98 1.07
C ALA A 1015 -4.41 -0.96 1.67
N SER A 1016 -4.53 -1.15 2.99
CA SER A 1016 -5.83 -1.15 3.67
C SER A 1016 -6.54 0.21 3.58
N SER A 1017 -5.78 1.32 3.55
CA SER A 1017 -6.34 2.67 3.37
C SER A 1017 -6.97 2.93 1.99
N ARG A 1018 -6.73 2.05 1.01
CA ARG A 1018 -7.40 2.11 -0.29
C ARG A 1018 -8.86 1.71 -0.21
N SER A 1019 -9.22 0.91 0.78
CA SER A 1019 -10.60 0.56 1.07
C SER A 1019 -11.30 1.59 1.96
N ALA A 1020 -12.63 1.71 1.89
CA ALA A 1020 -13.44 2.52 2.80
C ALA A 1020 -13.02 4.00 2.82
N ARG A 1021 -12.68 4.56 1.65
CA ARG A 1021 -12.17 5.94 1.52
C ARG A 1021 -13.25 7.00 1.63
N SER A 1022 -14.42 6.72 1.05
CA SER A 1022 -15.59 7.62 1.01
C SER A 1022 -16.74 7.11 1.88
N HIS A 1023 -16.86 5.78 1.99
CA HIS A 1023 -17.91 5.08 2.72
C HIS A 1023 -17.31 4.23 3.84
N ALA A 1024 -18.12 3.81 4.81
CA ALA A 1024 -17.68 2.79 5.77
C ALA A 1024 -17.36 1.48 5.04
N GLY A 1025 -16.40 0.70 5.50
CA GLY A 1025 -16.03 -0.55 4.82
C GLY A 1025 -15.30 -1.55 5.68
N LEU A 1026 -14.98 -2.71 5.09
CA LEU A 1026 -14.47 -3.89 5.78
C LEU A 1026 -13.12 -4.32 5.22
N VAL A 1027 -12.18 -4.65 6.11
CA VAL A 1027 -10.87 -5.23 5.78
C VAL A 1027 -10.68 -6.51 6.55
N LEU A 1028 -10.58 -7.65 5.86
CA LEU A 1028 -10.25 -8.93 6.48
C LEU A 1028 -8.79 -9.28 6.19
N VAL A 1029 -8.04 -9.63 7.22
CA VAL A 1029 -6.64 -10.08 7.11
C VAL A 1029 -6.53 -11.53 7.53
N SER A 1030 -6.12 -12.39 6.60
CA SER A 1030 -5.73 -13.76 6.90
C SER A 1030 -4.24 -13.83 7.19
N PHE A 1031 -3.86 -14.07 8.45
CA PHE A 1031 -2.47 -14.19 8.89
C PHE A 1031 -1.86 -15.55 8.52
N ARG A 1032 -0.54 -15.66 8.45
CA ARG A 1032 0.17 -16.93 8.24
C ARG A 1032 0.47 -17.60 9.59
N ALA A 1033 -0.15 -18.74 9.87
CA ALA A 1033 0.07 -19.46 11.13
C ALA A 1033 1.51 -19.99 11.32
N ASN A 1034 2.25 -20.19 10.23
CA ASN A 1034 3.65 -20.62 10.26
C ASN A 1034 4.65 -19.45 10.35
N ASP A 1035 4.18 -18.19 10.24
CA ASP A 1035 5.02 -17.00 10.31
C ASP A 1035 4.93 -16.38 11.72
N LEU A 1036 6.03 -16.40 12.48
CA LEU A 1036 6.08 -15.89 13.85
C LEU A 1036 5.70 -14.41 13.96
N ARG A 1037 6.07 -13.59 12.96
CA ARG A 1037 5.73 -12.16 12.94
C ARG A 1037 4.23 -12.00 12.77
N GLU A 1038 3.61 -12.72 11.84
CA GLU A 1038 2.18 -12.63 11.61
C GLU A 1038 1.34 -13.19 12.77
N ARG A 1039 1.80 -14.28 13.43
CA ARG A 1039 1.17 -14.77 14.66
C ARG A 1039 1.20 -13.73 15.77
N SER A 1040 2.34 -13.08 15.98
CA SER A 1040 2.46 -12.00 16.96
C SER A 1040 1.52 -10.84 16.60
N GLN A 1041 1.42 -10.51 15.31
CA GLN A 1041 0.52 -9.47 14.85
C GLN A 1041 -0.96 -9.80 15.09
N TYR A 1042 -1.34 -11.06 14.87
CA TYR A 1042 -2.67 -11.57 15.20
C TYR A 1042 -2.93 -11.58 16.70
N GLN A 1043 -2.01 -12.10 17.52
CA GLN A 1043 -2.15 -12.14 18.98
C GLN A 1043 -2.37 -10.75 19.58
N PHE A 1044 -1.66 -9.75 19.06
CA PHE A 1044 -1.81 -8.34 19.42
C PHE A 1044 -2.67 -7.56 18.43
N PHE A 1045 -3.66 -8.20 17.79
CA PHE A 1045 -4.46 -7.58 16.72
C PHE A 1045 -5.01 -6.22 17.13
N ILE A 1046 -5.64 -6.12 18.31
CA ILE A 1046 -6.23 -4.87 18.80
C ILE A 1046 -5.15 -3.79 19.00
N GLN A 1047 -4.05 -4.12 19.68
CA GLN A 1047 -2.95 -3.22 19.96
C GLN A 1047 -2.28 -2.75 18.66
N ASN A 1048 -2.05 -3.66 17.69
CA ASN A 1048 -1.48 -3.31 16.39
C ASN A 1048 -2.33 -2.32 15.60
N HIS A 1049 -3.66 -2.37 15.74
CA HIS A 1049 -4.54 -1.40 15.09
C HIS A 1049 -4.67 -0.09 15.88
N ILE A 1050 -4.60 -0.12 17.22
CA ILE A 1050 -4.53 1.08 18.06
C ILE A 1050 -3.26 1.89 17.79
N PHE A 1051 -2.13 1.21 17.64
CA PHE A 1051 -0.80 1.78 17.45
C PHE A 1051 -0.33 1.80 15.99
N MET A 1052 -1.23 1.56 15.03
CA MET A 1052 -0.89 1.26 13.64
C MET A 1052 0.11 2.24 13.03
N ASP A 1053 -0.11 3.54 13.19
CA ASP A 1053 0.74 4.61 12.63
C ASP A 1053 2.13 4.69 13.27
N ARG A 1054 2.31 4.15 14.49
CA ARG A 1054 3.58 4.14 15.23
C ARG A 1054 4.40 2.88 15.03
N LEU A 1055 3.78 1.85 14.48
CA LEU A 1055 4.46 0.62 14.10
C LEU A 1055 5.12 0.74 12.72
N VAL A 1056 5.12 1.94 12.12
CA VAL A 1056 5.78 2.22 10.85
C VAL A 1056 7.29 2.21 11.05
N ASP A 1057 7.97 1.29 10.37
CA ASP A 1057 9.42 1.20 10.41
C ASP A 1057 10.09 2.47 9.83
N PRO A 1058 11.22 2.92 10.42
CA PRO A 1058 12.06 3.94 9.81
C PRO A 1058 12.43 3.58 8.37
N VAL A 1059 12.42 4.56 7.47
CA VAL A 1059 12.78 4.32 6.07
C VAL A 1059 14.29 4.09 5.95
N PRO A 1060 14.75 2.88 5.61
CA PRO A 1060 16.18 2.60 5.55
C PRO A 1060 16.81 3.37 4.39
N ILE A 1061 17.86 4.14 4.65
CA ILE A 1061 18.63 4.85 3.63
C ILE A 1061 20.04 5.15 4.13
N ASN A 1062 21.03 5.03 3.23
CA ASN A 1062 22.38 5.47 3.49
C ASN A 1062 23.07 5.96 2.19
N ARG A 1063 23.04 7.27 1.96
CA ARG A 1063 23.76 7.93 0.85
C ARG A 1063 25.28 7.71 0.92
N LEU A 1064 25.87 7.59 2.11
CA LEU A 1064 27.33 7.49 2.27
C LEU A 1064 27.88 6.08 2.01
N SER A 1065 27.03 5.16 1.54
CA SER A 1065 27.48 3.83 1.09
C SER A 1065 28.51 3.96 -0.03
N LEU A 1066 29.72 3.46 0.20
CA LEU A 1066 30.82 3.54 -0.76
C LEU A 1066 30.47 2.91 -2.11
N LYS A 1067 29.67 1.83 -2.10
CA LYS A 1067 29.20 1.17 -3.34
C LYS A 1067 28.22 2.05 -4.12
N ALA A 1068 27.35 2.80 -3.45
CA ALA A 1068 26.47 3.76 -4.11
C ALA A 1068 27.28 4.91 -4.73
N ILE A 1069 28.34 5.38 -4.06
CA ILE A 1069 29.26 6.41 -4.58
C ILE A 1069 30.01 5.89 -5.81
N GLU A 1070 30.62 4.71 -5.72
CA GLU A 1070 31.30 4.04 -6.86
C GLU A 1070 30.37 3.92 -8.07
N ARG A 1071 29.09 3.60 -7.86
CA ARG A 1071 28.11 3.44 -8.94
C ARG A 1071 27.65 4.75 -9.56
N THR A 1072 27.55 5.82 -8.77
CA THR A 1072 26.94 7.10 -9.24
C THR A 1072 27.95 8.14 -9.70
N LEU A 1073 29.17 8.12 -9.16
CA LEU A 1073 30.19 9.13 -9.45
C LEU A 1073 30.49 9.30 -10.95
N PRO A 1074 30.63 8.23 -11.76
CA PRO A 1074 30.86 8.41 -13.20
C PRO A 1074 29.72 9.16 -13.90
N GLY A 1075 28.47 8.89 -13.49
CA GLY A 1075 27.28 9.60 -13.97
C GLY A 1075 27.26 11.07 -13.57
N LEU A 1076 27.61 11.36 -12.31
CA LEU A 1076 27.64 12.73 -11.77
C LEU A 1076 28.80 13.55 -12.34
N LEU A 1077 29.96 12.92 -12.56
CA LEU A 1077 31.09 13.53 -13.26
C LEU A 1077 30.70 13.89 -14.70
N SER A 1078 30.10 12.94 -15.43
CA SER A 1078 29.62 13.21 -16.79
C SER A 1078 28.55 14.32 -16.80
N SER A 1079 27.67 14.34 -15.81
CA SER A 1079 26.65 15.39 -15.62
C SER A 1079 27.27 16.78 -15.45
N LEU A 1080 28.28 16.93 -14.58
CA LEU A 1080 29.01 18.18 -14.38
C LEU A 1080 29.69 18.64 -15.67
N LEU A 1081 30.37 17.73 -16.38
CA LEU A 1081 31.06 18.05 -17.63
C LEU A 1081 30.07 18.49 -18.72
N LEU A 1082 29.00 17.74 -18.95
CA LEU A 1082 28.01 18.01 -20.01
C LEU A 1082 27.17 19.26 -19.74
N ASN A 1083 26.80 19.52 -18.48
CA ASN A 1083 25.82 20.54 -18.16
C ASN A 1083 26.43 21.80 -17.55
N VAL A 1084 27.43 21.69 -16.66
CA VAL A 1084 28.01 22.85 -15.95
C VAL A 1084 29.24 23.37 -16.67
N HIS A 1085 30.28 22.53 -16.83
CA HIS A 1085 31.55 22.98 -17.41
C HIS A 1085 31.45 23.29 -18.90
N SER A 1086 30.58 22.57 -19.64
CA SER A 1086 30.27 22.89 -21.03
C SER A 1086 29.73 24.31 -21.23
N GLN A 1087 29.02 24.86 -20.23
CA GLN A 1087 28.53 26.25 -20.29
C GLN A 1087 29.64 27.26 -20.02
N LYS A 1088 30.61 26.93 -19.15
CA LYS A 1088 31.77 27.77 -18.85
C LYS A 1088 32.70 27.92 -20.06
N GLN A 1089 32.91 26.83 -20.82
CA GLN A 1089 33.74 26.84 -22.04
C GLN A 1089 32.96 27.27 -23.30
N ASN A 1090 31.63 27.39 -23.21
CA ASN A 1090 30.74 27.63 -24.36
C ASN A 1090 30.96 26.61 -25.51
N ASN A 1091 31.26 25.37 -25.13
CA ASN A 1091 31.46 24.20 -26.00
C ASN A 1091 31.10 22.93 -25.21
N THR A 1092 30.45 21.93 -25.82
CA THR A 1092 30.09 20.72 -25.07
C THR A 1092 31.24 19.76 -24.93
N ILE A 1093 31.42 19.29 -23.69
CA ILE A 1093 32.42 18.30 -23.32
C ILE A 1093 31.73 16.92 -23.36
N TYR A 1094 31.53 16.37 -24.56
CA TYR A 1094 30.87 15.06 -24.76
C TYR A 1094 31.84 13.91 -25.06
N SER A 1095 33.12 14.19 -25.27
CA SER A 1095 34.16 13.20 -25.56
C SER A 1095 35.41 13.41 -24.72
N CYS A 1096 36.23 12.36 -24.62
CA CYS A 1096 37.52 12.40 -23.91
C CYS A 1096 38.47 13.46 -24.50
N GLY A 1097 38.49 13.64 -25.83
CA GLY A 1097 39.30 14.67 -26.47
C GLY A 1097 38.89 16.09 -26.07
N LEU A 1098 37.59 16.37 -25.99
CA LEU A 1098 37.08 17.68 -25.58
C LEU A 1098 37.34 17.97 -24.10
N PHE A 1099 37.37 16.93 -23.26
CA PHE A 1099 37.80 17.05 -21.87
C PHE A 1099 39.28 17.45 -21.76
N GLN A 1100 40.17 16.81 -22.53
CA GLN A 1100 41.60 17.14 -22.55
C GLN A 1100 41.83 18.60 -23.00
N GLU A 1101 41.10 19.05 -24.04
CA GLU A 1101 41.14 20.43 -24.51
C GLU A 1101 40.65 21.42 -23.44
N TYR A 1102 39.58 21.08 -22.72
CA TYR A 1102 39.06 21.88 -21.61
C TYR A 1102 40.09 22.04 -20.50
N VAL A 1103 40.70 20.93 -20.05
CA VAL A 1103 41.74 20.94 -19.01
C VAL A 1103 42.93 21.79 -19.43
N ALA A 1104 43.46 21.59 -20.65
CA ALA A 1104 44.58 22.37 -21.16
C ALA A 1104 44.28 23.88 -21.21
N ALA A 1105 43.07 24.27 -21.62
CA ALA A 1105 42.65 25.68 -21.67
C ALA A 1105 42.56 26.32 -20.27
N ARG A 1106 42.07 25.58 -19.27
CA ARG A 1106 41.93 26.07 -17.88
C ARG A 1106 43.26 26.15 -17.14
N VAL A 1107 44.15 25.17 -17.34
CA VAL A 1107 45.51 25.20 -16.77
C VAL A 1107 46.29 26.43 -17.27
N THR A 1108 46.15 26.78 -18.56
CA THR A 1108 46.75 28.00 -19.13
C THR A 1108 46.21 29.27 -18.47
N SER A 1109 45.00 29.22 -17.91
CA SER A 1109 44.35 30.33 -17.21
C SER A 1109 44.63 30.38 -15.70
N GLY A 1110 45.41 29.42 -15.16
CA GLY A 1110 45.77 29.35 -13.74
C GLY A 1110 44.76 28.62 -12.84
N ASP A 1111 43.74 27.98 -13.40
CA ASP A 1111 42.67 27.32 -12.64
C ASP A 1111 42.85 25.79 -12.58
N SER A 1112 42.62 25.21 -11.39
CA SER A 1112 42.63 23.75 -11.18
C SER A 1112 41.26 23.14 -11.44
N VAL A 1113 41.08 22.54 -12.62
CA VAL A 1113 39.83 21.84 -12.99
C VAL A 1113 39.52 20.69 -12.04
N SER A 1114 40.55 19.91 -11.67
CA SER A 1114 40.40 18.75 -10.80
C SER A 1114 39.92 19.15 -9.40
N GLN A 1115 40.49 20.21 -8.83
CA GLN A 1115 40.06 20.72 -7.52
C GLN A 1115 38.61 21.22 -7.57
N GLU A 1116 38.25 21.98 -8.60
CA GLU A 1116 36.90 22.50 -8.78
C GLU A 1116 35.87 21.36 -8.86
N ILE A 1117 36.14 20.32 -9.66
CA ILE A 1117 35.24 19.17 -9.80
C ILE A 1117 35.16 18.36 -8.50
N ILE A 1118 36.28 18.14 -7.81
CA ILE A 1118 36.28 17.41 -6.52
C ILE A 1118 35.43 18.16 -5.49
N GLU A 1119 35.58 19.49 -5.37
CA GLU A 1119 34.76 20.30 -4.46
C GLU A 1119 33.27 20.24 -4.80
N GLN A 1120 32.92 20.17 -6.10
CA GLN A 1120 31.54 19.96 -6.54
C GLN A 1120 31.04 18.57 -6.16
N LEU A 1121 31.83 17.52 -6.39
CA LEU A 1121 31.48 16.16 -6.02
C LEU A 1121 31.32 16.02 -4.49
N GLU A 1122 32.19 16.63 -3.69
CA GLU A 1122 32.06 16.67 -2.22
C GLU A 1122 30.73 17.30 -1.78
N ARG A 1123 30.31 18.41 -2.40
CA ARG A 1123 29.01 19.04 -2.14
C ARG A 1123 27.83 18.15 -2.57
N ILE A 1124 27.97 17.45 -3.70
CA ILE A 1124 26.96 16.54 -4.24
C ILE A 1124 26.78 15.33 -3.32
N PHE A 1125 27.87 14.70 -2.86
CA PHE A 1125 27.80 13.52 -1.99
C PHE A 1125 27.51 13.86 -0.54
N GLY A 1126 27.70 15.11 -0.12
CA GLY A 1126 27.39 15.58 1.23
C GLY A 1126 28.55 15.46 2.20
N ALA A 1127 29.80 15.37 1.71
CA ALA A 1127 31.00 15.18 2.52
C ALA A 1127 31.29 16.37 3.49
N GLY A 1128 30.68 17.52 3.25
CA GLY A 1128 30.81 18.72 4.10
C GLY A 1128 29.71 18.90 5.15
N TYR A 1129 28.71 18.03 5.24
CA TYR A 1129 27.53 18.27 6.09
C TYR A 1129 27.66 17.62 7.46
N GLU A 1130 27.53 18.41 8.52
CA GLU A 1130 27.71 17.99 9.92
C GLU A 1130 26.65 17.00 10.42
N TYR A 1131 25.59 16.76 9.65
CA TYR A 1131 24.61 15.70 9.91
C TYR A 1131 25.25 14.30 9.97
N PHE A 1132 26.41 14.13 9.34
CA PHE A 1132 27.12 12.87 9.25
C PHE A 1132 28.36 12.85 10.15
N SER A 1133 28.67 11.68 10.69
CA SER A 1133 29.85 11.49 11.52
C SER A 1133 31.13 11.87 10.77
N LEU A 1134 32.12 12.41 11.51
CA LEU A 1134 33.39 12.83 10.94
C LEU A 1134 34.06 11.68 10.13
N THR A 1135 34.08 10.48 10.70
CA THR A 1135 34.63 9.29 10.06
C THR A 1135 33.95 8.94 8.74
N ALA A 1136 32.61 9.07 8.66
CA ALA A 1136 31.89 8.82 7.43
C ALA A 1136 32.22 9.88 6.37
N ARG A 1137 32.31 11.16 6.77
CA ARG A 1137 32.69 12.26 5.88
C ARG A 1137 34.09 12.08 5.30
N GLU A 1138 35.08 11.76 6.12
CA GLU A 1138 36.47 11.55 5.69
C GLU A 1138 36.58 10.37 4.71
N ARG A 1139 35.96 9.23 5.01
CA ARG A 1139 35.93 8.07 4.10
C ARG A 1139 35.29 8.40 2.74
N VAL A 1140 34.24 9.21 2.75
CA VAL A 1140 33.59 9.64 1.50
C VAL A 1140 34.49 10.56 0.69
N LYS A 1141 35.22 11.50 1.33
CA LYS A 1141 36.21 12.34 0.63
C LYS A 1141 37.31 11.51 -0.02
N GLU A 1142 37.91 10.59 0.74
CA GLU A 1142 38.93 9.68 0.22
C GLU A 1142 38.41 8.85 -0.97
N ALA A 1143 37.17 8.35 -0.87
CA ALA A 1143 36.54 7.61 -1.96
C ALA A 1143 36.32 8.49 -3.21
N ILE A 1144 35.82 9.71 -3.05
CA ILE A 1144 35.61 10.66 -4.15
C ILE A 1144 36.93 10.94 -4.85
N GLU A 1145 37.98 11.30 -4.11
CA GLU A 1145 39.29 11.58 -4.70
C GLU A 1145 39.88 10.38 -5.45
N ARG A 1146 39.82 9.19 -4.84
CA ARG A 1146 40.35 7.96 -5.43
C ARG A 1146 39.64 7.63 -6.74
N ILE A 1147 38.29 7.63 -6.73
CA ILE A 1147 37.48 7.28 -7.91
C ILE A 1147 37.61 8.38 -8.97
N TYR A 1148 37.61 9.66 -8.58
CA TYR A 1148 37.81 10.76 -9.52
C TYR A 1148 39.16 10.64 -10.23
N LYS A 1149 40.26 10.41 -9.50
CA LYS A 1149 41.61 10.22 -10.10
C LYS A 1149 41.64 9.06 -11.09
N GLU A 1150 40.98 7.94 -10.77
CA GLU A 1150 40.83 6.82 -11.69
C GLU A 1150 40.09 7.22 -12.97
N LYS A 1151 38.94 7.90 -12.85
CA LYS A 1151 38.14 8.31 -14.01
C LYS A 1151 38.81 9.41 -14.83
N GLU A 1152 39.46 10.38 -14.18
CA GLU A 1152 40.26 11.41 -14.83
C GLU A 1152 41.41 10.80 -15.63
N HIS A 1153 42.11 9.80 -15.06
CA HIS A 1153 43.15 9.06 -15.78
C HIS A 1153 42.58 8.39 -17.05
N LEU A 1154 41.44 7.70 -16.93
CA LEU A 1154 40.75 7.08 -18.08
C LEU A 1154 40.40 8.09 -19.17
N LEU A 1155 39.86 9.26 -18.80
CA LEU A 1155 39.54 10.33 -19.75
C LEU A 1155 40.78 10.88 -20.47
N ASN A 1156 41.94 10.86 -19.82
CA ASN A 1156 43.20 11.34 -20.40
C ASN A 1156 43.90 10.32 -21.31
N ILE A 1157 43.80 9.01 -21.02
CA ILE A 1157 44.46 7.98 -21.83
C ILE A 1157 43.60 7.45 -22.99
N SER A 1158 42.28 7.62 -22.89
CA SER A 1158 41.33 7.11 -23.89
C SER A 1158 41.45 7.83 -25.24
N SER A 1159 40.94 7.16 -26.29
CA SER A 1159 40.84 7.76 -27.63
C SER A 1159 40.11 9.10 -27.58
N LYS A 1160 40.64 10.11 -28.29
CA LYS A 1160 40.05 11.46 -28.36
C LYS A 1160 38.62 11.47 -28.90
N THR A 1161 38.24 10.48 -29.70
CA THR A 1161 36.91 10.35 -30.31
C THR A 1161 35.90 9.60 -29.45
N LEU A 1162 36.33 8.99 -28.35
CA LEU A 1162 35.48 8.22 -27.45
C LEU A 1162 34.53 9.16 -26.70
N ASN A 1163 33.23 8.86 -26.70
CA ASN A 1163 32.24 9.66 -26.00
C ASN A 1163 32.24 9.33 -24.50
N LEU A 1164 31.86 10.28 -23.66
CA LEU A 1164 31.75 10.06 -22.21
C LEU A 1164 30.80 8.92 -21.85
N LYS A 1165 29.79 8.68 -22.70
CA LYS A 1165 28.79 7.62 -22.51
C LYS A 1165 29.27 6.21 -22.82
N ASP A 1166 30.43 6.07 -23.46
CA ASP A 1166 30.95 4.78 -23.88
C ASP A 1166 31.51 4.01 -22.68
N GLU A 1167 31.47 2.68 -22.74
CA GLU A 1167 31.88 1.79 -21.65
C GLU A 1167 33.34 2.00 -21.22
N GLN A 1168 34.20 2.31 -22.21
CA GLN A 1168 35.62 2.56 -22.02
C GLN A 1168 35.92 3.96 -21.42
N ALA A 1169 34.91 4.81 -21.25
CA ALA A 1169 35.03 6.15 -20.66
C ALA A 1169 34.38 6.22 -19.26
N LEU A 1170 33.16 6.77 -19.14
CA LEU A 1170 32.47 6.92 -17.86
C LEU A 1170 31.25 6.00 -17.71
N ASN A 1171 30.63 5.56 -18.82
CA ASN A 1171 29.42 4.74 -18.83
C ASN A 1171 28.35 5.15 -17.77
N PRO A 1172 27.83 6.39 -17.83
CA PRO A 1172 26.84 6.88 -16.88
C PRO A 1172 25.59 5.98 -16.92
N ILE A 1173 25.00 5.68 -15.77
CA ILE A 1173 23.75 4.88 -15.71
C ILE A 1173 22.63 5.52 -16.56
N THR A 1174 21.81 4.69 -17.20
CA THR A 1174 20.61 5.09 -17.95
C THR A 1174 19.38 5.22 -17.08
N SER A 1175 19.31 4.40 -16.03
CA SER A 1175 18.19 4.31 -15.10
C SER A 1175 18.73 3.95 -13.70
N PHE A 1176 18.01 4.33 -12.66
CA PHE A 1176 18.26 3.81 -11.32
C PHE A 1176 17.93 2.31 -11.19
N ARG A 1177 17.34 1.69 -12.21
CA ARG A 1177 17.15 0.24 -12.30
C ARG A 1177 18.36 -0.51 -12.84
N ASP A 1178 19.36 0.18 -13.40
CA ASP A 1178 20.59 -0.46 -13.92
C ASP A 1178 21.43 -1.13 -12.82
N ILE A 1179 21.02 -1.06 -11.55
CA ILE A 1179 21.60 -1.78 -10.41
C ILE A 1179 20.85 -3.05 -10.03
N GLU A 1180 19.64 -3.26 -10.55
CA GLU A 1180 18.92 -4.53 -10.43
C GLU A 1180 19.60 -5.50 -11.42
N GLU A 1181 20.70 -6.15 -11.02
CA GLU A 1181 21.37 -7.13 -11.86
C GLU A 1181 20.40 -8.25 -12.22
N GLY A 1182 20.13 -8.43 -13.52
CA GLY A 1182 19.50 -9.63 -14.02
C GLY A 1182 20.43 -10.81 -13.74
N ILE A 1183 19.98 -11.77 -12.94
CA ILE A 1183 20.70 -13.02 -12.75
C ILE A 1183 20.81 -13.67 -14.12
N THR A 1184 22.04 -13.88 -14.60
CA THR A 1184 22.26 -14.63 -15.84
C THR A 1184 21.98 -16.09 -15.53
N ILE A 1185 20.76 -16.55 -15.84
CA ILE A 1185 20.41 -17.97 -15.73
C ILE A 1185 21.17 -18.70 -16.83
N GLN A 1186 22.28 -19.33 -16.49
CA GLN A 1186 22.92 -20.32 -17.36
C GLN A 1186 22.12 -21.61 -17.22
N SER A 1187 21.30 -21.93 -18.22
CA SER A 1187 20.66 -23.24 -18.31
C SER A 1187 21.76 -24.32 -18.37
N CYS A 1188 21.65 -25.37 -17.55
CA CYS A 1188 22.52 -26.53 -17.75
C CYS A 1188 22.23 -27.16 -19.12
N ARG A 1189 23.16 -27.95 -19.64
CA ARG A 1189 23.09 -28.51 -21.00
C ARG A 1189 21.79 -29.28 -21.27
N GLU A 1190 21.24 -29.91 -20.24
CA GLU A 1190 19.95 -30.62 -20.27
C GLU A 1190 18.77 -29.65 -20.37
N THR A 1191 18.77 -28.56 -19.58
CA THR A 1191 17.74 -27.52 -19.64
C THR A 1191 17.79 -26.72 -20.95
N ASP A 1192 18.98 -26.47 -21.52
CA ASP A 1192 19.14 -25.79 -22.82
C ASP A 1192 18.59 -26.65 -23.99
N VAL A 1193 18.77 -27.97 -23.92
CA VAL A 1193 18.16 -28.91 -24.88
C VAL A 1193 16.64 -28.91 -24.75
N VAL A 1194 16.10 -28.96 -23.54
CA VAL A 1194 14.64 -28.91 -23.30
C VAL A 1194 14.04 -27.59 -23.79
N LEU A 1195 14.68 -26.45 -23.51
CA LEU A 1195 14.21 -25.13 -23.96
C LEU A 1195 14.29 -24.96 -25.49
N ARG A 1196 15.34 -25.48 -26.14
CA ARG A 1196 15.43 -25.49 -27.61
C ARG A 1196 14.39 -26.41 -28.25
N TYR A 1197 14.11 -27.56 -27.64
CA TYR A 1197 13.03 -28.45 -28.10
C TYR A 1197 11.65 -27.83 -27.92
N ALA A 1198 11.42 -27.08 -26.83
CA ALA A 1198 10.18 -26.34 -26.58
C ALA A 1198 9.98 -25.19 -27.59
N LEU A 1199 11.04 -24.44 -27.92
CA LEU A 1199 11.02 -23.40 -28.95
C LEU A 1199 10.78 -23.97 -30.36
N LEU A 1200 11.32 -25.15 -30.67
CA LEU A 1200 11.08 -25.84 -31.95
C LEU A 1200 9.65 -26.42 -32.06
N HIS A 1201 8.97 -26.67 -30.94
CA HIS A 1201 7.56 -27.09 -30.92
C HIS A 1201 6.58 -25.92 -31.04
N SER A 1202 6.91 -24.73 -30.51
CA SER A 1202 6.03 -23.55 -30.64
C SER A 1202 6.02 -22.94 -32.05
N GLU A 1203 7.08 -23.12 -32.82
CA GLU A 1203 7.11 -22.69 -34.24
C GLU A 1203 6.42 -23.68 -35.20
N ARG A 1204 6.11 -24.92 -34.77
CA ARG A 1204 5.49 -25.94 -35.63
C ARG A 1204 4.01 -26.20 -35.38
N ASN A 1205 3.48 -25.83 -34.23
CA ASN A 1205 2.04 -25.95 -33.95
C ASN A 1205 1.45 -24.56 -33.69
N GLY A 1206 1.26 -23.80 -34.76
CA GLY A 1206 0.32 -22.70 -34.78
C GLY A 1206 -1.11 -23.26 -34.77
N LYS A 1207 -1.68 -23.44 -33.57
CA LYS A 1207 -3.10 -23.35 -33.26
C LYS A 1207 -3.29 -23.14 -31.77
#